data_AF-A0A254RBG0-F1
#
_entry.id   AF-A0A254RBG0-F1
#
_cell.length_a   1.000
_cell.length_b   1.000
_cell.length_c   1.000
_cell.angle_alpha   90.00
_cell.angle_beta   90.00
_cell.angle_gamma   90.00
#
_symmetry.space_group_name_H-M   'P 1'
#
loop_
_entity.id
_entity.type
_entity.pdbx_description
1 polymer ?
#
loop_
_entity_poly.entity_id
_entity_poly.type
_entity_poly.pdbx_seq_one_letter_code
_entity_poly.pdbx_strand_id
1 'polypeptide(L)'
;MQNEERKQRALEILKKMGLDDLEYLGQGYEGVVFHDANYVYKVILPFFEGGDKWYTYRHLTFFFDKKEYKSFYHLDEVLEFEGLFIEKYPYEASEPVGYFSEKDAIQFLTECWQKKVIIQDCKRENFIRVNGTIKLIDLDGCKYYNDDFFLNACARMFIFIHEQDNPRLKKLQRSAINNFDLPELDGFREFVNKIFSNIIYEESGPVIHSLKINQQSGLIYEIYSCAEICNLDYLFFSKIREHLYLSDIQVDEPKLSSNNTFVPQRIALGFRKITPLRKKVSLLIKTCAQDVFTIESNIRHIVRQLSCPNYFHEVVVSIDCRECDFVRQYTAEGNLNDVIAITEKLRNEGVIDRIVLFDANQAEAINQRWFGIATKETHSIKGVPIASQLYAFENCEGDYILQMDSDVMIGRSDYGHSFMNDMLNELESNEKVISVGFNIPVSQSNPYFGFEEGGFVPEVRMGLFDKKRMFGLRPYPNSTDENGKLRLTWYRSMEQYQKQTGYCSIRGGDKRSFYIHPQNYRKTKPYSWMNILDRIEQGYILDKQINHFDCEGSFFDWSFPKRNEKMVVLSCLRNVSIERFLRFWCSLMSQRFQDFSIILYDDCSDNGIQYFIDYLIKPYSDRITFIKGRTRLEKLQCEYLALHNYCSNPDSIIVMVDADDALIGKDALYDVYKKYAMWGVDTTCGRVHQTYRIQPHYRYPVDFMDPRKYGGNVWQHLKTFRKYLFDSIPLSYFMYNNGETKFSQRKWFEKCDDYAIMVPIVEMSESPYQMDFINYYYERDYENRDANRDIKERCIKEILRKDKLSPQNVYKKRKTFFPQMDKIEIDITFDCNLKCKGCNRSCGKAPSRERMGLQDIKRFVEESIRLNIKWKLINILGGEPTLHPQLKDILGILQTEYADAFNNDVVIQVVSNRYTVQSRNICEEIKSFKNVRIDYESSKDDNEIGYFTPFADAPIDDPNFKDEDYQKACWVASYCGIGLNKNGYYGCSVCGGISRVLGDGEGVKSLAELTESVIKEHFEKYCRLCGNFKHYSNSHGDFLPRCEKDSFREVISPTWERLYEEYNHQEG
;
A
#
# COMPACT_ATOMS: atom_id res chain seq x y z
N MET A 1 -17.58 -34.10 -55.04
CA MET A 1 -17.54 -34.23 -56.51
C MET A 1 -16.24 -33.61 -56.99
N GLN A 2 -15.32 -34.40 -57.54
CA GLN A 2 -14.17 -33.88 -58.27
C GLN A 2 -14.68 -33.29 -59.58
N ASN A 3 -14.41 -32.02 -59.81
CA ASN A 3 -14.68 -31.31 -61.04
C ASN A 3 -13.37 -31.32 -61.86
N GLU A 4 -13.22 -32.34 -62.70
CA GLU A 4 -12.01 -32.53 -63.52
C GLU A 4 -11.71 -31.34 -64.44
N GLU A 5 -12.72 -30.58 -64.85
CA GLU A 5 -12.55 -29.35 -65.66
C GLU A 5 -11.82 -28.26 -64.87
N ARG A 6 -12.18 -28.05 -63.59
CA ARG A 6 -11.48 -27.10 -62.70
C ARG A 6 -10.04 -27.53 -62.45
N LYS A 7 -9.81 -28.83 -62.23
CA LYS A 7 -8.48 -29.39 -62.02
C LYS A 7 -7.59 -29.17 -63.24
N GLN A 8 -8.11 -29.47 -64.43
CA GLN A 8 -7.37 -29.28 -65.68
C GLN A 8 -7.05 -27.81 -65.93
N ARG A 9 -8.02 -26.91 -65.72
CA ARG A 9 -7.81 -25.45 -65.84
C ARG A 9 -6.72 -24.93 -64.88
N ALA A 10 -6.75 -25.35 -63.62
CA ALA A 10 -5.74 -24.95 -62.64
C ALA A 10 -4.34 -25.47 -63.01
N LEU A 11 -4.24 -26.72 -63.49
CA LEU A 11 -2.97 -27.30 -63.95
C LEU A 11 -2.42 -26.55 -65.17
N GLU A 12 -3.26 -26.17 -66.12
CA GLU A 12 -2.87 -25.36 -67.29
C GLU A 12 -2.35 -23.97 -66.89
N ILE A 13 -2.99 -23.32 -65.91
CA ILE A 13 -2.53 -22.05 -65.35
C ILE A 13 -1.12 -22.19 -64.75
N LEU A 14 -0.89 -23.20 -63.91
CA LEU A 14 0.41 -23.42 -63.27
C LEU A 14 1.50 -23.78 -64.29
N LYS A 15 1.19 -24.61 -65.30
CA LYS A 15 2.13 -24.92 -66.39
C LYS A 15 2.51 -23.70 -67.23
N LYS A 16 1.56 -22.81 -67.51
CA LYS A 16 1.84 -21.53 -68.21
C LYS A 16 2.76 -20.62 -67.40
N MET A 17 2.79 -20.75 -66.08
CA MET A 17 3.74 -20.03 -65.22
C MET A 17 5.14 -20.66 -65.20
N GLY A 18 5.34 -21.79 -65.90
CA GLY A 18 6.61 -22.51 -65.94
C GLY A 18 6.82 -23.47 -64.78
N LEU A 19 5.75 -23.91 -64.10
CA LEU A 19 5.80 -24.96 -63.08
C LEU A 19 5.54 -26.34 -63.72
N ASP A 20 6.53 -27.22 -63.61
CA ASP A 20 6.50 -28.61 -64.07
C ASP A 20 6.54 -29.59 -62.87
N ASP A 21 6.32 -30.89 -63.09
CA ASP A 21 6.33 -31.95 -62.06
C ASP A 21 5.34 -31.75 -60.89
N LEU A 22 4.16 -31.21 -61.19
CA LEU A 22 3.10 -30.94 -60.22
C LEU A 22 2.25 -32.19 -59.90
N GLU A 23 2.19 -32.55 -58.62
CA GLU A 23 1.29 -33.56 -58.08
C GLU A 23 0.02 -32.92 -57.52
N TYR A 24 -1.13 -33.57 -57.73
CA TYR A 24 -2.44 -33.06 -57.31
C TYR A 24 -2.74 -33.44 -55.85
N LEU A 25 -3.01 -32.45 -55.00
CA LEU A 25 -3.36 -32.68 -53.58
C LEU A 25 -4.86 -32.71 -53.33
N GLY A 26 -5.64 -31.90 -54.04
CA GLY A 26 -7.06 -31.79 -53.79
C GLY A 26 -7.71 -30.56 -54.39
N GLN A 27 -9.02 -30.45 -54.21
CA GLN A 27 -9.76 -29.27 -54.60
C GLN A 27 -10.90 -28.99 -53.61
N GLY A 28 -11.10 -27.71 -53.31
CA GLY A 28 -12.17 -27.21 -52.46
C GLY A 28 -13.26 -26.49 -53.26
N TYR A 29 -14.06 -25.70 -52.54
CA TYR A 29 -15.07 -24.86 -53.17
C TYR A 29 -14.40 -23.80 -54.05
N GLU A 30 -13.38 -23.07 -53.58
CA GLU A 30 -12.78 -21.96 -54.34
C GLU A 30 -11.42 -22.29 -54.96
N GLY A 31 -10.62 -23.17 -54.34
CA GLY A 31 -9.26 -23.48 -54.80
C GLY A 31 -9.03 -24.90 -55.34
N VAL A 32 -8.03 -25.05 -56.21
CA VAL A 32 -7.44 -26.34 -56.63
C VAL A 32 -5.96 -26.34 -56.25
N VAL A 33 -5.49 -27.42 -55.64
CA VAL A 33 -4.19 -27.46 -54.94
C VAL A 33 -3.26 -28.49 -55.58
N PHE A 34 -2.03 -28.06 -55.90
CA PHE A 34 -0.94 -28.90 -56.41
C PHE A 34 0.33 -28.68 -55.58
N HIS A 35 1.33 -29.56 -55.70
CA HIS A 35 2.67 -29.37 -55.15
C HIS A 35 3.77 -29.88 -56.07
N ASP A 36 4.98 -29.32 -55.93
CA ASP A 36 6.21 -29.71 -56.67
C ASP A 36 7.24 -30.44 -55.77
N ALA A 37 6.75 -31.05 -54.68
CA ALA A 37 7.51 -31.60 -53.54
C ALA A 37 8.22 -30.58 -52.64
N ASN A 38 8.41 -29.32 -53.03
CA ASN A 38 8.96 -28.27 -52.17
C ASN A 38 7.90 -27.27 -51.71
N TYR A 39 6.98 -26.92 -52.61
CA TYR A 39 5.96 -25.91 -52.42
C TYR A 39 4.58 -26.43 -52.81
N VAL A 40 3.58 -25.90 -52.13
CA VAL A 40 2.16 -26.02 -52.47
C VAL A 40 1.73 -24.78 -53.23
N TYR A 41 0.95 -25.00 -54.29
CA TYR A 41 0.33 -23.99 -55.12
C TYR A 41 -1.19 -24.18 -55.09
N LYS A 42 -1.90 -23.27 -54.43
CA LYS A 42 -3.37 -23.26 -54.39
C LYS A 42 -3.89 -22.20 -55.36
N VAL A 43 -4.44 -22.65 -56.49
CA VAL A 43 -5.02 -21.79 -57.53
C VAL A 43 -6.45 -21.46 -57.17
N ILE A 44 -6.75 -20.19 -56.93
CA ILE A 44 -8.08 -19.71 -56.58
C ILE A 44 -8.90 -19.46 -57.85
N LEU A 45 -9.94 -20.28 -58.04
CA LEU A 45 -10.88 -20.24 -59.16
C LEU A 45 -12.27 -19.83 -58.64
N PRO A 46 -12.54 -18.52 -58.47
CA PRO A 46 -13.81 -18.03 -57.91
C PRO A 46 -15.00 -18.30 -58.84
N PHE A 47 -16.18 -18.55 -58.26
CA PHE A 47 -17.42 -18.84 -58.98
C PHE A 47 -18.27 -17.61 -59.35
N PHE A 48 -17.87 -16.42 -58.91
CA PHE A 48 -18.60 -15.17 -59.13
C PHE A 48 -17.82 -14.20 -60.02
N GLU A 49 -18.51 -13.56 -60.96
CA GLU A 49 -17.97 -12.51 -61.83
C GLU A 49 -18.28 -11.13 -61.22
N GLY A 50 -17.26 -10.38 -60.82
CA GLY A 50 -17.37 -8.99 -60.34
C GLY A 50 -17.03 -8.78 -58.85
N GLY A 51 -16.43 -7.62 -58.54
CA GLY A 51 -15.95 -7.22 -57.20
C GLY A 51 -14.46 -6.88 -57.19
N ASP A 52 -14.01 -6.09 -56.20
CA ASP A 52 -12.58 -5.86 -55.95
C ASP A 52 -11.96 -7.13 -55.37
N LYS A 53 -11.20 -7.86 -56.20
CA LYS A 53 -10.58 -9.13 -55.82
C LYS A 53 -9.61 -8.96 -54.65
N TRP A 54 -8.90 -7.84 -54.57
CA TRP A 54 -7.98 -7.57 -53.46
C TRP A 54 -8.72 -7.30 -52.15
N TYR A 55 -9.88 -6.65 -52.21
CA TYR A 55 -10.75 -6.51 -51.04
C TYR A 55 -11.21 -7.87 -50.49
N THR A 56 -11.54 -8.82 -51.37
CA THR A 56 -11.95 -10.18 -50.99
C THR A 56 -10.82 -10.98 -50.34
N TYR A 57 -9.60 -10.92 -50.87
CA TYR A 57 -8.45 -11.70 -50.40
C TYR A 57 -7.50 -10.96 -49.46
N ARG A 58 -7.84 -9.74 -49.02
CA ARG A 58 -7.03 -8.95 -48.07
C ARG A 58 -6.70 -9.72 -46.78
N HIS A 59 -7.54 -10.66 -46.37
CA HIS A 59 -7.30 -11.50 -45.18
C HIS A 59 -6.06 -12.41 -45.32
N LEU A 60 -5.60 -12.72 -46.53
CA LEU A 60 -4.36 -13.49 -46.73
C LEU A 60 -3.12 -12.77 -46.17
N THR A 61 -3.20 -11.43 -46.01
CA THR A 61 -2.13 -10.63 -45.39
C THR A 61 -1.76 -11.09 -43.97
N PHE A 62 -2.65 -11.77 -43.24
CA PHE A 62 -2.36 -12.32 -41.91
C PHE A 62 -1.29 -13.44 -41.91
N PHE A 63 -1.07 -14.07 -43.06
CA PHE A 63 -0.21 -15.26 -43.19
C PHE A 63 1.18 -14.95 -43.74
N PHE A 64 1.47 -13.68 -44.05
CA PHE A 64 2.83 -13.23 -44.40
C PHE A 64 3.68 -12.84 -43.19
N ASP A 65 3.16 -12.99 -41.97
CA ASP A 65 3.94 -12.74 -40.75
C ASP A 65 5.13 -13.70 -40.68
N LYS A 66 6.32 -13.17 -40.35
CA LYS A 66 7.55 -13.94 -40.19
C LYS A 66 7.56 -14.80 -38.93
N LYS A 67 6.67 -14.52 -37.97
CA LYS A 67 6.53 -15.37 -36.78
C LYS A 67 5.95 -16.73 -37.20
N GLU A 68 6.70 -17.80 -36.93
CA GLU A 68 6.23 -19.17 -37.16
C GLU A 68 5.16 -19.56 -36.15
N TYR A 69 4.07 -20.15 -36.67
CA TYR A 69 2.96 -20.68 -35.90
C TYR A 69 2.79 -22.16 -36.26
N LYS A 70 2.45 -23.00 -35.28
CA LYS A 70 2.39 -24.46 -35.50
C LYS A 70 1.17 -24.87 -36.31
N SER A 71 0.09 -24.10 -36.25
CA SER A 71 -1.21 -24.42 -36.86
C SER A 71 -1.48 -23.65 -38.14
N PHE A 72 -0.58 -22.77 -38.57
CA PHE A 72 -0.73 -21.93 -39.76
C PHE A 72 0.49 -22.02 -40.65
N TYR A 73 0.26 -22.03 -41.96
CA TYR A 73 1.35 -21.82 -42.92
C TYR A 73 1.74 -20.35 -43.00
N HIS A 74 3.04 -20.11 -43.18
CA HIS A 74 3.53 -18.85 -43.73
C HIS A 74 3.26 -18.87 -45.24
N LEU A 75 2.59 -17.84 -45.74
CA LEU A 75 2.48 -17.62 -47.19
C LEU A 75 3.77 -16.95 -47.65
N ASP A 76 4.52 -17.64 -48.51
CA ASP A 76 5.73 -17.11 -49.13
C ASP A 76 5.35 -16.00 -50.12
N GLU A 77 4.32 -16.25 -50.91
CA GLU A 77 3.88 -15.35 -51.98
C GLU A 77 2.41 -15.58 -52.29
N VAL A 78 1.72 -14.50 -52.71
CA VAL A 78 0.44 -14.59 -53.42
C VAL A 78 0.66 -14.02 -54.80
N LEU A 79 0.66 -14.91 -55.80
CA LEU A 79 0.91 -14.57 -57.20
C LEU A 79 -0.41 -14.22 -57.89
N GLU A 80 -0.39 -13.17 -58.71
CA GLU A 80 -1.50 -12.86 -59.62
C GLU A 80 -1.09 -13.23 -61.05
N PHE A 81 -1.79 -14.20 -61.66
CA PHE A 81 -1.51 -14.66 -63.02
C PHE A 81 -2.79 -14.88 -63.82
N GLU A 82 -2.87 -14.31 -65.02
CA GLU A 82 -4.08 -14.31 -65.87
C GLU A 82 -5.37 -13.91 -65.10
N GLY A 83 -5.24 -13.02 -64.11
CA GLY A 83 -6.36 -12.52 -63.29
C GLY A 83 -6.85 -13.49 -62.20
N LEU A 84 -6.09 -14.54 -61.88
CA LEU A 84 -6.32 -15.47 -60.77
C LEU A 84 -5.26 -15.30 -59.69
N PHE A 85 -5.62 -15.57 -58.43
CA PHE A 85 -4.68 -15.61 -57.31
C PHE A 85 -4.17 -17.02 -57.06
N ILE A 86 -2.89 -17.13 -56.74
CA ILE A 86 -2.23 -18.38 -56.42
C ILE A 86 -1.48 -18.20 -55.12
N GLU A 87 -1.91 -18.93 -54.09
CA GLU A 87 -1.21 -18.97 -52.81
C GLU A 87 -0.04 -19.96 -52.92
N LYS A 88 1.15 -19.50 -52.52
CA LYS A 88 2.37 -20.32 -52.45
C LYS A 88 2.84 -20.44 -51.01
N TYR A 89 3.00 -21.67 -50.54
CA TYR A 89 3.54 -21.97 -49.20
C TYR A 89 4.32 -23.29 -49.18
N PRO A 90 5.16 -23.55 -48.18
CA PRO A 90 5.97 -24.78 -48.12
C PRO A 90 5.12 -26.07 -48.11
N TYR A 91 5.58 -27.10 -48.84
CA TYR A 91 4.98 -28.43 -48.78
C TYR A 91 5.54 -29.24 -47.61
N GLU A 92 4.66 -29.84 -46.82
CA GLU A 92 4.99 -30.77 -45.75
C GLU A 92 4.17 -32.06 -45.91
N ALA A 93 4.84 -33.21 -45.74
CA ALA A 93 4.15 -34.51 -45.74
C ALA A 93 3.12 -34.55 -44.60
N SER A 94 1.88 -34.94 -44.93
CA SER A 94 0.74 -34.80 -44.03
C SER A 94 -0.31 -35.89 -44.22
N GLU A 95 -1.19 -36.04 -43.22
CA GLU A 95 -2.34 -36.94 -43.26
C GLU A 95 -3.66 -36.17 -43.00
N PRO A 96 -4.81 -36.63 -43.53
CA PRO A 96 -6.11 -36.01 -43.24
C PRO A 96 -6.47 -36.07 -41.75
N VAL A 97 -7.12 -35.02 -41.23
CA VAL A 97 -7.57 -34.98 -39.82
C VAL A 97 -8.84 -35.81 -39.62
N GLY A 98 -8.74 -36.93 -38.89
CA GLY A 98 -9.89 -37.78 -38.54
C GLY A 98 -10.79 -37.22 -37.42
N TYR A 99 -10.16 -36.64 -36.39
CA TYR A 99 -10.80 -36.03 -35.22
C TYR A 99 -9.90 -34.91 -34.64
N PHE A 100 -10.49 -34.00 -33.88
CA PHE A 100 -9.76 -32.99 -33.10
C PHE A 100 -9.60 -33.45 -31.65
N SER A 101 -8.38 -33.41 -31.12
CA SER A 101 -8.17 -33.51 -29.68
C SER A 101 -8.37 -32.14 -29.01
N GLU A 102 -8.64 -32.13 -27.70
CA GLU A 102 -8.70 -30.88 -26.94
C GLU A 102 -7.39 -30.08 -27.04
N LYS A 103 -6.24 -30.77 -27.05
CA LYS A 103 -4.92 -30.16 -27.24
C LYS A 103 -4.77 -29.50 -28.61
N ASP A 104 -5.23 -30.15 -29.67
CA ASP A 104 -5.22 -29.58 -31.03
C ASP A 104 -5.99 -28.27 -31.05
N ALA A 105 -7.20 -28.27 -30.47
CA ALA A 105 -8.07 -27.12 -30.44
C ALA A 105 -7.52 -25.96 -29.60
N ILE A 106 -6.98 -26.24 -28.40
CA ILE A 106 -6.37 -25.22 -27.54
C ILE A 106 -5.20 -24.55 -28.25
N GLN A 107 -4.30 -25.33 -28.88
CA GLN A 107 -3.17 -24.78 -29.63
C GLN A 107 -3.65 -23.89 -30.78
N PHE A 108 -4.56 -24.39 -31.62
CA PHE A 108 -5.06 -23.65 -32.77
C PHE A 108 -5.78 -22.36 -32.38
N LEU A 109 -6.65 -22.40 -31.35
CA LEU A 109 -7.38 -21.23 -30.87
C LEU A 109 -6.46 -20.22 -30.17
N THR A 110 -5.41 -20.70 -29.48
CA THR A 110 -4.35 -19.83 -28.94
C THR A 110 -3.69 -19.05 -30.05
N GLU A 111 -3.26 -19.73 -31.12
CA GLU A 111 -2.58 -19.06 -32.24
C GLU A 111 -3.52 -18.14 -33.03
N CYS A 112 -4.81 -18.50 -33.17
CA CYS A 112 -5.84 -17.59 -33.70
C CYS A 112 -5.87 -16.27 -32.92
N TRP A 113 -5.91 -16.37 -31.58
CA TRP A 113 -5.93 -15.20 -30.69
C TRP A 113 -4.63 -14.37 -30.80
N GLN A 114 -3.47 -15.04 -30.83
CA GLN A 114 -2.17 -14.38 -30.94
C GLN A 114 -2.01 -13.64 -32.28
N LYS A 115 -2.47 -14.22 -33.39
CA LYS A 115 -2.47 -13.59 -34.72
C LYS A 115 -3.57 -12.55 -34.89
N LYS A 116 -4.51 -12.46 -33.94
CA LYS A 116 -5.73 -11.64 -34.04
C LYS A 116 -6.53 -11.95 -35.32
N VAL A 117 -6.70 -13.25 -35.58
CA VAL A 117 -7.51 -13.79 -36.69
C VAL A 117 -8.58 -14.75 -36.17
N ILE A 118 -9.75 -14.78 -36.82
CA ILE A 118 -10.82 -15.75 -36.57
C ILE A 118 -11.03 -16.61 -37.81
N ILE A 119 -11.06 -17.92 -37.61
CA ILE A 119 -11.40 -18.89 -38.65
C ILE A 119 -12.87 -19.26 -38.47
N GLN A 120 -13.70 -18.97 -39.48
CA GLN A 120 -15.14 -19.20 -39.36
C GLN A 120 -15.51 -20.68 -39.60
N ASP A 121 -14.79 -21.38 -40.46
CA ASP A 121 -15.08 -22.77 -40.84
C ASP A 121 -13.99 -23.72 -40.31
N CYS A 122 -14.10 -24.07 -39.02
CA CYS A 122 -13.16 -24.95 -38.33
C CYS A 122 -13.42 -26.45 -38.52
N LYS A 123 -14.05 -26.87 -39.63
CA LYS A 123 -14.31 -28.29 -39.91
C LYS A 123 -13.01 -29.05 -40.21
N ARG A 124 -12.97 -30.34 -39.88
CA ARG A 124 -11.77 -31.19 -40.04
C ARG A 124 -11.22 -31.25 -41.47
N GLU A 125 -12.08 -31.12 -42.48
CA GLU A 125 -11.68 -31.14 -43.89
C GLU A 125 -10.81 -29.94 -44.29
N ASN A 126 -10.80 -28.88 -43.46
CA ASN A 126 -9.98 -27.68 -43.65
C ASN A 126 -8.61 -27.79 -42.94
N PHE A 127 -8.32 -28.93 -42.32
CA PHE A 127 -7.06 -29.18 -41.61
C PHE A 127 -6.37 -30.45 -42.11
N ILE A 128 -5.05 -30.44 -42.02
CA ILE A 128 -4.19 -31.61 -42.18
C ILE A 128 -3.37 -31.81 -40.91
N ARG A 129 -2.89 -33.02 -40.66
CA ARG A 129 -1.99 -33.30 -39.54
C ARG A 129 -0.57 -33.46 -40.06
N VAL A 130 0.33 -32.63 -39.53
CA VAL A 130 1.76 -32.62 -39.85
C VAL A 130 2.53 -32.86 -38.55
N ASN A 131 3.30 -33.94 -38.50
CA ASN A 131 4.07 -34.33 -37.30
C ASN A 131 3.25 -34.30 -36.00
N GLY A 132 2.01 -34.78 -36.07
CA GLY A 132 1.08 -34.82 -34.93
C GLY A 132 0.34 -33.52 -34.62
N THR A 133 0.62 -32.40 -35.32
CA THR A 133 -0.05 -31.10 -35.11
C THR A 133 -1.02 -30.80 -36.25
N ILE A 134 -2.20 -30.24 -35.94
CA ILE A 134 -3.13 -29.80 -36.99
C ILE A 134 -2.66 -28.48 -37.62
N LYS A 135 -2.73 -28.37 -38.95
CA LYS A 135 -2.47 -27.14 -39.71
C LYS A 135 -3.67 -26.78 -40.57
N LEU A 136 -4.05 -25.51 -40.58
CA LEU A 136 -5.10 -24.97 -41.43
C LEU A 136 -4.60 -24.87 -42.87
N ILE A 137 -5.32 -25.45 -43.82
CA ILE A 137 -5.02 -25.38 -45.27
C ILE A 137 -6.03 -24.52 -46.04
N ASP A 138 -7.20 -24.26 -45.45
CA ASP A 138 -8.22 -23.37 -46.02
C ASP A 138 -8.13 -21.99 -45.37
N LEU A 139 -7.37 -21.09 -46.01
CA LEU A 139 -7.15 -19.72 -45.54
C LEU A 139 -8.25 -18.73 -45.95
N ASP A 140 -9.21 -19.14 -46.79
CA ASP A 140 -10.20 -18.23 -47.41
C ASP A 140 -11.28 -17.76 -46.41
N GLY A 141 -11.48 -18.50 -45.31
CA GLY A 141 -12.52 -18.27 -44.31
C GLY A 141 -12.14 -17.35 -43.13
N CYS A 142 -11.11 -16.51 -43.29
CA CYS A 142 -10.52 -15.72 -42.20
C CYS A 142 -11.16 -14.34 -42.00
N LYS A 143 -11.29 -13.90 -40.74
CA LYS A 143 -11.73 -12.55 -40.36
C LYS A 143 -10.83 -11.91 -39.31
N TYR A 144 -10.90 -10.59 -39.20
CA TYR A 144 -10.29 -9.85 -38.09
C TYR A 144 -10.88 -10.30 -36.74
N TYR A 145 -10.03 -10.30 -35.71
CA TYR A 145 -10.41 -10.63 -34.34
C TYR A 145 -11.51 -9.73 -33.79
N ASN A 146 -12.46 -10.37 -33.11
CA ASN A 146 -13.43 -9.76 -32.21
C ASN A 146 -13.75 -10.81 -31.13
N ASP A 147 -13.93 -10.38 -29.87
CA ASP A 147 -14.19 -11.27 -28.74
C ASP A 147 -15.36 -12.23 -29.00
N ASP A 148 -16.49 -11.72 -29.51
CA ASP A 148 -17.70 -12.52 -29.77
C ASP A 148 -17.42 -13.59 -30.84
N PHE A 149 -16.71 -13.24 -31.91
CA PHE A 149 -16.35 -14.19 -32.96
C PHE A 149 -15.32 -15.22 -32.49
N PHE A 150 -14.42 -14.83 -31.58
CA PHE A 150 -13.47 -15.75 -30.96
C PHE A 150 -14.17 -16.78 -30.08
N LEU A 151 -15.06 -16.33 -29.17
CA LEU A 151 -15.82 -17.24 -28.31
C LEU A 151 -16.72 -18.18 -29.13
N ASN A 152 -17.28 -17.69 -30.24
CA ASN A 152 -18.02 -18.52 -31.18
C ASN A 152 -17.15 -19.58 -31.88
N ALA A 153 -15.92 -19.23 -32.25
CA ALA A 153 -14.96 -20.21 -32.79
C ALA A 153 -14.59 -21.27 -31.73
N CYS A 154 -14.39 -20.85 -30.47
CA CYS A 154 -14.20 -21.77 -29.35
C CYS A 154 -15.38 -22.73 -29.18
N ALA A 155 -16.62 -22.23 -29.19
CA ALA A 155 -17.82 -23.04 -29.04
C ALA A 155 -17.96 -24.08 -30.17
N ARG A 156 -17.69 -23.67 -31.42
CA ARG A 156 -17.70 -24.58 -32.57
C ARG A 156 -16.66 -25.69 -32.44
N MET A 157 -15.45 -25.35 -32.01
CA MET A 157 -14.38 -26.32 -31.84
C MET A 157 -14.67 -27.28 -30.67
N PHE A 158 -15.23 -26.78 -29.57
CA PHE A 158 -15.71 -27.59 -28.45
C PHE A 158 -16.75 -28.61 -28.90
N ILE A 159 -17.76 -28.16 -29.67
CA ILE A 159 -18.78 -29.02 -30.26
C ILE A 159 -18.15 -30.09 -31.18
N PHE A 160 -17.12 -29.76 -31.97
CA PHE A 160 -16.44 -30.76 -32.79
C PHE A 160 -15.70 -31.83 -31.97
N ILE A 161 -15.20 -31.51 -30.78
CA ILE A 161 -14.52 -32.47 -29.90
C ILE A 161 -15.53 -33.40 -29.22
N HIS A 162 -16.65 -32.85 -28.73
CA HIS A 162 -17.56 -33.56 -27.84
C HIS A 162 -18.81 -34.14 -28.54
N GLU A 163 -19.22 -33.56 -29.67
CA GLU A 163 -20.49 -33.86 -30.36
C GLU A 163 -20.26 -34.26 -31.82
N GLN A 164 -19.09 -34.78 -32.17
CA GLN A 164 -18.69 -35.09 -33.56
C GLN A 164 -19.70 -35.98 -34.30
N ASP A 165 -20.25 -36.99 -33.60
CA ASP A 165 -21.18 -37.97 -34.16
C ASP A 165 -22.65 -37.52 -34.07
N ASN A 166 -22.91 -36.29 -33.60
CA ASN A 166 -24.26 -35.77 -33.45
C ASN A 166 -24.90 -35.53 -34.83
N PRO A 167 -26.02 -36.19 -35.18
CA PRO A 167 -26.65 -36.05 -36.51
C PRO A 167 -27.19 -34.64 -36.77
N ARG A 168 -27.26 -33.78 -35.74
CA ARG A 168 -27.71 -32.39 -35.81
C ARG A 168 -26.57 -31.38 -35.61
N LEU A 169 -25.31 -31.79 -35.77
CA LEU A 169 -24.11 -30.96 -35.58
C LEU A 169 -24.21 -29.55 -36.18
N LYS A 170 -24.62 -29.43 -37.46
CA LYS A 170 -24.80 -28.12 -38.12
C LYS A 170 -25.89 -27.23 -37.51
N LYS A 171 -26.91 -27.82 -36.90
CA LYS A 171 -27.94 -27.08 -36.17
C LYS A 171 -27.37 -26.62 -34.82
N LEU A 172 -26.68 -27.51 -34.11
CA LEU A 172 -26.04 -27.22 -32.84
C LEU A 172 -25.03 -26.07 -32.94
N GLN A 173 -24.15 -26.11 -33.95
CA GLN A 173 -23.19 -25.04 -34.22
C GLN A 173 -23.82 -23.68 -34.52
N ARG A 174 -25.01 -23.66 -35.13
CA ARG A 174 -25.76 -22.41 -35.38
C ARG A 174 -26.42 -21.90 -34.10
N SER A 175 -26.98 -22.79 -33.29
CA SER A 175 -27.58 -22.44 -32.00
C SER A 175 -26.55 -21.90 -31.02
N ALA A 176 -25.36 -22.49 -30.99
CA ALA A 176 -24.28 -22.13 -30.07
C ALA A 176 -23.74 -20.70 -30.30
N ILE A 177 -24.01 -20.05 -31.44
CA ILE A 177 -23.54 -18.70 -31.73
C ILE A 177 -24.11 -17.67 -30.73
N ASN A 178 -25.36 -17.85 -30.30
CA ASN A 178 -26.08 -16.88 -29.46
C ASN A 178 -26.57 -17.50 -28.15
N ASN A 179 -26.25 -18.76 -27.88
CA ASN A 179 -26.69 -19.45 -26.67
C ASN A 179 -25.62 -20.44 -26.19
N PHE A 180 -24.94 -20.08 -25.10
CA PHE A 180 -23.98 -20.96 -24.44
C PHE A 180 -24.60 -21.82 -23.32
N ASP A 181 -25.90 -21.69 -23.04
CA ASP A 181 -26.62 -22.47 -22.04
C ASP A 181 -27.15 -23.81 -22.60
N LEU A 182 -26.63 -24.26 -23.74
CA LEU A 182 -27.00 -25.53 -24.36
C LEU A 182 -26.43 -26.70 -23.53
N PRO A 183 -27.20 -27.79 -23.29
CA PRO A 183 -26.70 -28.97 -22.56
C PRO A 183 -25.43 -29.57 -23.18
N GLU A 184 -25.31 -29.52 -24.50
CA GLU A 184 -24.15 -30.02 -25.26
C GLU A 184 -22.88 -29.15 -25.10
N LEU A 185 -22.98 -28.02 -24.39
CA LEU A 185 -21.86 -27.15 -24.03
C LEU A 185 -21.47 -27.30 -22.56
N ASP A 186 -21.89 -28.37 -21.88
CA ASP A 186 -21.39 -28.70 -20.54
C ASP A 186 -19.86 -28.86 -20.57
N GLY A 187 -19.13 -28.15 -19.70
CA GLY A 187 -17.67 -28.08 -19.71
C GLY A 187 -17.05 -27.03 -20.67
N PHE A 188 -17.85 -26.31 -21.47
CA PHE A 188 -17.34 -25.31 -22.42
C PHE A 188 -16.60 -24.16 -21.73
N ARG A 189 -17.07 -23.73 -20.55
CA ARG A 189 -16.42 -22.69 -19.75
C ARG A 189 -14.99 -23.09 -19.38
N GLU A 190 -14.81 -24.30 -18.87
CA GLU A 190 -13.53 -24.87 -18.46
C GLU A 190 -12.57 -24.96 -19.65
N PHE A 191 -13.09 -25.34 -20.81
CA PHE A 191 -12.33 -25.35 -22.06
C PHE A 191 -11.83 -23.96 -22.45
N VAL A 192 -12.68 -22.93 -22.37
CA VAL A 192 -12.26 -21.54 -22.66
C VAL A 192 -11.28 -21.00 -21.61
N ASN A 193 -11.43 -21.38 -20.33
CA ASN A 193 -10.44 -21.06 -19.30
C ASN A 193 -9.06 -21.61 -19.64
N LYS A 194 -8.99 -22.86 -20.12
CA LYS A 194 -7.74 -23.48 -20.58
C LYS A 194 -7.14 -22.74 -21.77
N ILE A 195 -7.96 -22.29 -22.73
CA ILE A 195 -7.49 -21.51 -23.88
C ILE A 195 -6.84 -20.20 -23.43
N PHE A 196 -7.52 -19.39 -22.61
CA PHE A 196 -6.95 -18.12 -22.14
C PHE A 196 -5.71 -18.32 -21.27
N SER A 197 -5.68 -19.36 -20.45
CA SER A 197 -4.51 -19.70 -19.63
C SER A 197 -3.33 -20.16 -20.48
N ASN A 198 -3.59 -20.90 -21.56
CA ASN A 198 -2.59 -21.29 -22.53
C ASN A 198 -2.07 -20.07 -23.32
N ILE A 199 -2.93 -19.11 -23.68
CA ILE A 199 -2.50 -17.83 -24.27
C ILE A 199 -1.53 -17.10 -23.35
N ILE A 200 -1.87 -16.98 -22.05
CA ILE A 200 -1.00 -16.32 -21.06
C ILE A 200 0.33 -17.07 -20.96
N TYR A 201 0.30 -18.39 -20.89
CA TYR A 201 1.49 -19.23 -20.76
C TYR A 201 2.42 -19.11 -21.97
N GLU A 202 1.91 -19.29 -23.19
CA GLU A 202 2.69 -19.22 -24.42
C GLU A 202 3.28 -17.82 -24.66
N GLU A 203 2.50 -16.76 -24.41
CA GLU A 203 3.01 -15.38 -24.53
C GLU A 203 3.98 -15.00 -23.40
N SER A 204 3.98 -15.76 -22.30
CA SER A 204 4.92 -15.57 -21.18
C SER A 204 6.23 -16.36 -21.32
N GLY A 205 6.40 -17.10 -22.43
CA GLY A 205 7.56 -17.97 -22.68
C GLY A 205 8.90 -17.35 -22.28
N PRO A 206 9.29 -16.15 -22.78
CA PRO A 206 10.59 -15.56 -22.47
C PRO A 206 10.87 -15.40 -20.96
N VAL A 207 9.87 -15.01 -20.16
CA VAL A 207 10.03 -14.87 -18.71
C VAL A 207 10.06 -16.23 -18.03
N ILE A 208 9.19 -17.16 -18.43
CA ILE A 208 9.16 -18.54 -17.91
C ILE A 208 10.53 -19.21 -18.08
N HIS A 209 11.13 -19.12 -19.27
CA HIS A 209 12.43 -19.73 -19.59
C HIS A 209 13.61 -19.03 -18.92
N SER A 210 13.39 -17.83 -18.36
CA SER A 210 14.42 -17.12 -17.58
C SER A 210 14.52 -17.63 -16.13
N LEU A 211 13.47 -18.28 -15.63
CA LEU A 211 13.42 -18.82 -14.27
C LEU A 211 14.22 -20.13 -14.21
N LYS A 212 15.37 -20.07 -13.53
CA LYS A 212 16.31 -21.20 -13.43
C LYS A 212 16.89 -21.29 -12.03
N ILE A 213 17.19 -22.53 -11.62
CA ILE A 213 17.90 -22.81 -10.38
C ILE A 213 19.42 -22.80 -10.65
N ASN A 214 20.09 -21.76 -10.16
CA ASN A 214 21.53 -21.56 -10.16
C ASN A 214 22.04 -21.47 -8.71
N GLN A 215 22.57 -22.58 -8.20
CA GLN A 215 23.04 -22.66 -6.81
C GLN A 215 24.29 -21.79 -6.59
N GLN A 216 24.24 -20.88 -5.62
CA GLN A 216 25.35 -20.01 -5.24
C GLN A 216 26.33 -20.73 -4.31
N SER A 217 27.63 -20.49 -4.51
CA SER A 217 28.69 -20.98 -3.62
C SER A 217 28.56 -20.36 -2.23
N GLY A 218 28.60 -21.19 -1.17
CA GLY A 218 28.53 -20.76 0.23
C GLY A 218 27.12 -20.83 0.85
N LEU A 219 26.11 -21.23 0.08
CA LEU A 219 24.78 -21.56 0.60
C LEU A 219 24.54 -23.08 0.55
N ILE A 220 23.73 -23.57 1.48
CA ILE A 220 23.21 -24.94 1.51
C ILE A 220 21.84 -24.93 0.86
N TYR A 221 21.67 -25.65 -0.24
CA TYR A 221 20.39 -25.71 -0.96
C TYR A 221 19.57 -26.94 -0.57
N GLU A 222 18.31 -26.69 -0.27
CA GLU A 222 17.27 -27.72 -0.16
C GLU A 222 16.25 -27.53 -1.29
N ILE A 223 15.78 -28.62 -1.88
CA ILE A 223 14.85 -28.59 -3.02
C ILE A 223 13.52 -29.17 -2.58
N TYR A 224 12.44 -28.43 -2.86
CA TYR A 224 11.07 -28.77 -2.53
C TYR A 224 10.21 -28.73 -3.79
N SER A 225 9.15 -29.53 -3.83
CA SER A 225 8.00 -29.30 -4.70
C SER A 225 7.10 -28.22 -4.11
N CYS A 226 6.25 -27.60 -4.95
CA CYS A 226 5.31 -26.58 -4.47
C CYS A 226 4.32 -27.12 -3.41
N ALA A 227 3.99 -28.42 -3.45
CA ALA A 227 3.07 -29.06 -2.51
C ALA A 227 3.69 -29.35 -1.13
N GLU A 228 5.03 -29.47 -1.04
CA GLU A 228 5.73 -29.72 0.21
C GLU A 228 5.89 -28.47 1.07
N ILE A 229 5.77 -27.28 0.46
CA ILE A 229 5.86 -26.00 1.17
C ILE A 229 4.46 -25.56 1.60
N CYS A 230 4.06 -25.95 2.81
CA CYS A 230 2.79 -25.49 3.38
C CYS A 230 2.80 -23.97 3.68
N ASN A 231 3.91 -23.46 4.23
CA ASN A 231 4.07 -22.06 4.64
C ASN A 231 5.56 -21.70 4.72
N LEU A 232 5.99 -20.71 3.94
CA LEU A 232 7.40 -20.30 3.91
C LEU A 232 7.85 -19.58 5.20
N ASP A 233 6.95 -18.88 5.91
CA ASP A 233 7.28 -18.21 7.17
C ASP A 233 7.56 -19.24 8.27
N TYR A 234 6.70 -20.25 8.40
CA TYR A 234 6.91 -21.35 9.34
C TYR A 234 8.22 -22.11 9.03
N LEU A 235 8.45 -22.42 7.75
CA LEU A 235 9.69 -23.10 7.33
C LEU A 235 10.92 -22.26 7.66
N PHE A 236 10.87 -20.94 7.44
CA PHE A 236 11.94 -20.02 7.78
C PHE A 236 12.31 -20.07 9.28
N PHE A 237 11.33 -19.92 10.18
CA PHE A 237 11.60 -19.97 11.62
C PHE A 237 12.02 -21.37 12.10
N SER A 238 11.47 -22.43 11.50
CA SER A 238 11.94 -23.80 11.78
C SER A 238 13.42 -23.98 11.42
N LYS A 239 13.84 -23.46 10.25
CA LYS A 239 15.23 -23.56 9.78
C LYS A 239 16.20 -22.71 10.61
N ILE A 240 15.77 -21.58 11.17
CA ILE A 240 16.59 -20.83 12.14
C ILE A 240 17.00 -21.72 13.33
N ARG A 241 16.09 -22.56 13.85
CA ARG A 241 16.40 -23.51 14.94
C ARG A 241 17.37 -24.61 14.52
N GLU A 242 17.38 -24.96 13.24
CA GLU A 242 18.38 -25.84 12.62
C GLU A 242 19.69 -25.11 12.30
N HIS A 243 19.83 -23.85 12.73
CA HIS A 243 20.98 -22.98 12.47
C HIS A 243 21.19 -22.68 10.98
N LEU A 244 20.09 -22.52 10.25
CA LEU A 244 20.04 -22.21 8.82
C LEU A 244 19.20 -20.94 8.58
N TYR A 245 19.82 -19.91 8.00
CA TYR A 245 19.16 -18.65 7.68
C TYR A 245 18.85 -18.55 6.18
N LEU A 246 17.57 -18.46 5.81
CA LEU A 246 17.15 -18.36 4.42
C LEU A 246 17.75 -17.11 3.75
N SER A 247 18.55 -17.33 2.73
CA SER A 247 19.32 -16.29 2.03
C SER A 247 19.09 -16.27 0.52
N ASP A 248 18.35 -17.24 -0.02
CA ASP A 248 18.02 -17.34 -1.44
C ASP A 248 16.75 -18.18 -1.67
N ILE A 249 15.94 -17.81 -2.66
CA ILE A 249 14.81 -18.62 -3.15
C ILE A 249 14.83 -18.56 -4.67
N GLN A 250 14.80 -19.72 -5.31
CA GLN A 250 14.79 -19.85 -6.76
C GLN A 250 13.77 -20.89 -7.21
N VAL A 251 13.27 -20.74 -8.42
CA VAL A 251 12.35 -21.71 -9.05
C VAL A 251 12.83 -22.05 -10.44
N ASP A 252 12.50 -23.25 -10.90
CA ASP A 252 12.67 -23.63 -12.30
C ASP A 252 11.47 -23.22 -13.16
N GLU A 253 11.56 -23.52 -14.46
CA GLU A 253 10.56 -23.17 -15.45
C GLU A 253 9.17 -23.71 -15.05
N PRO A 254 8.20 -22.82 -14.71
CA PRO A 254 6.88 -23.26 -14.32
C PRO A 254 6.14 -23.90 -15.49
N LYS A 255 5.30 -24.88 -15.17
CA LYS A 255 4.39 -25.54 -16.12
C LYS A 255 2.96 -25.07 -15.90
N LEU A 256 2.19 -25.00 -16.97
CA LEU A 256 0.75 -24.79 -16.88
C LEU A 256 0.07 -26.03 -16.27
N SER A 257 -0.60 -25.85 -15.13
CA SER A 257 -1.33 -26.92 -14.44
C SER A 257 -2.73 -27.14 -15.02
N SER A 258 -3.36 -28.25 -14.63
CA SER A 258 -4.78 -28.52 -14.94
C SER A 258 -5.73 -27.49 -14.32
N ASN A 259 -5.29 -26.81 -13.26
CA ASN A 259 -6.04 -25.76 -12.57
C ASN A 259 -5.75 -24.37 -13.14
N ASN A 260 -5.11 -24.29 -14.33
CA ASN A 260 -4.81 -23.04 -15.01
C ASN A 260 -3.84 -22.11 -14.25
N THR A 261 -3.00 -22.66 -13.38
CA THR A 261 -1.96 -21.96 -12.61
C THR A 261 -0.56 -22.28 -13.13
N PHE A 262 0.45 -21.50 -12.73
CA PHE A 262 1.83 -21.69 -13.16
C PHE A 262 2.62 -22.36 -12.05
N VAL A 263 2.88 -23.66 -12.19
CA VAL A 263 3.45 -24.50 -11.12
C VAL A 263 4.93 -24.75 -11.40
N PRO A 264 5.86 -24.27 -10.56
CA PRO A 264 7.26 -24.64 -10.67
C PRO A 264 7.42 -26.12 -10.32
N GLN A 265 8.27 -26.84 -11.03
CA GLN A 265 8.53 -28.24 -10.70
C GLN A 265 9.34 -28.35 -9.40
N ARG A 266 10.25 -27.39 -9.19
CA ARG A 266 11.15 -27.33 -8.04
C ARG A 266 11.30 -25.90 -7.53
N ILE A 267 11.28 -25.77 -6.22
CA ILE A 267 11.61 -24.57 -5.47
C ILE A 267 12.89 -24.88 -4.69
N ALA A 268 13.97 -24.17 -4.99
CA ALA A 268 15.25 -24.30 -4.29
C ALA A 268 15.40 -23.20 -3.25
N LEU A 269 15.58 -23.59 -1.99
CA LEU A 269 15.80 -22.68 -0.86
C LEU A 269 17.27 -22.74 -0.47
N GLY A 270 17.97 -21.60 -0.57
CA GLY A 270 19.38 -21.48 -0.22
C GLY A 270 19.56 -20.90 1.19
N PHE A 271 20.25 -21.64 2.05
CA PHE A 271 20.45 -21.28 3.46
C PHE A 271 21.91 -20.96 3.78
N ARG A 272 22.11 -19.91 4.56
CA ARG A 272 23.40 -19.60 5.19
C ARG A 272 23.47 -20.30 6.55
N LYS A 273 24.59 -20.96 6.83
CA LYS A 273 24.84 -21.55 8.15
C LYS A 273 25.04 -20.47 9.21
N ILE A 274 24.26 -20.52 10.28
CA ILE A 274 24.36 -19.66 11.46
C ILE A 274 25.39 -20.29 12.41
N THR A 275 26.21 -19.46 13.05
CA THR A 275 27.33 -19.93 13.90
C THR A 275 27.11 -19.59 15.37
N PRO A 276 27.56 -20.43 16.32
CA PRO A 276 27.45 -20.13 17.74
C PRO A 276 28.21 -18.87 18.15
N LEU A 277 27.68 -18.15 19.14
CA LEU A 277 28.46 -17.16 19.88
C LEU A 277 29.47 -17.85 20.80
N ARG A 278 30.61 -17.19 21.06
CA ARG A 278 31.62 -17.67 22.03
C ARG A 278 31.10 -17.70 23.47
N LYS A 279 30.05 -16.91 23.75
CA LYS A 279 29.44 -16.72 25.07
C LYS A 279 27.95 -17.01 24.98
N LYS A 280 27.36 -17.44 26.10
CA LYS A 280 25.91 -17.62 26.20
C LYS A 280 25.25 -16.26 26.33
N VAL A 281 24.47 -15.88 25.33
CA VAL A 281 23.71 -14.63 25.33
C VAL A 281 22.23 -14.95 25.25
N SER A 282 21.45 -14.43 26.21
CA SER A 282 19.99 -14.44 26.14
C SER A 282 19.51 -13.20 25.39
N LEU A 283 18.63 -13.40 24.40
CA LEU A 283 17.87 -12.31 23.79
C LEU A 283 16.59 -12.10 24.61
N LEU A 284 16.47 -10.95 25.27
CA LEU A 284 15.32 -10.59 26.09
C LEU A 284 14.49 -9.50 25.42
N ILE A 285 13.26 -9.82 25.02
CA ILE A 285 12.30 -8.90 24.40
C ILE A 285 11.23 -8.55 25.43
N LYS A 286 11.04 -7.25 25.70
CA LYS A 286 10.07 -6.76 26.69
C LYS A 286 8.81 -6.23 26.01
N THR A 287 7.66 -6.58 26.56
CA THR A 287 6.35 -6.12 26.06
C THR A 287 5.35 -5.89 27.20
N CYS A 288 4.24 -5.25 26.88
CA CYS A 288 3.11 -5.03 27.79
C CYS A 288 1.77 -5.12 27.05
N ALA A 289 0.67 -5.03 27.79
CA ALA A 289 -0.69 -5.12 27.24
C ALA A 289 -0.98 -4.13 26.10
N GLN A 290 -0.28 -2.99 26.02
CA GLN A 290 -0.50 -2.00 24.96
C GLN A 290 -0.03 -2.44 23.57
N ASP A 291 0.92 -3.38 23.51
CA ASP A 291 1.58 -3.78 22.26
C ASP A 291 0.78 -4.81 21.45
N VAL A 292 -0.40 -5.20 21.94
CA VAL A 292 -1.24 -6.30 21.44
C VAL A 292 -1.42 -6.30 19.92
N PHE A 293 -1.61 -5.13 19.30
CA PHE A 293 -1.87 -5.01 17.86
C PHE A 293 -0.65 -5.26 16.98
N THR A 294 0.56 -5.29 17.56
CA THR A 294 1.82 -5.28 16.81
C THR A 294 2.82 -6.33 17.28
N ILE A 295 2.61 -6.92 18.46
CA ILE A 295 3.59 -7.75 19.15
C ILE A 295 4.00 -8.99 18.35
N GLU A 296 3.08 -9.60 17.59
CA GLU A 296 3.41 -10.75 16.73
C GLU A 296 4.43 -10.35 15.65
N SER A 297 4.10 -9.32 14.87
CA SER A 297 4.94 -8.80 13.79
C SER A 297 6.30 -8.31 14.29
N ASN A 298 6.31 -7.69 15.47
CA ASN A 298 7.50 -7.16 16.12
C ASN A 298 8.47 -8.25 16.58
N ILE A 299 7.98 -9.28 17.29
CA ILE A 299 8.84 -10.37 17.75
C ILE A 299 9.42 -11.13 16.55
N ARG A 300 8.61 -11.43 15.52
CA ARG A 300 9.11 -12.03 14.28
C ARG A 300 10.18 -11.16 13.62
N HIS A 301 9.98 -9.84 13.58
CA HIS A 301 10.97 -8.89 13.08
C HIS A 301 12.29 -8.99 13.88
N ILE A 302 12.25 -8.87 15.19
CA ILE A 302 13.43 -8.89 16.07
C ILE A 302 14.20 -10.21 15.90
N VAL A 303 13.51 -11.34 16.00
CA VAL A 303 14.13 -12.67 15.88
C VAL A 303 14.76 -12.84 14.49
N ARG A 304 14.07 -12.42 13.43
CA ARG A 304 14.60 -12.47 12.07
C ARG A 304 15.85 -11.62 11.90
N GLN A 305 15.84 -10.37 12.39
CA GLN A 305 16.96 -9.43 12.19
C GLN A 305 18.21 -9.80 13.00
N LEU A 306 18.04 -10.44 14.16
CA LEU A 306 19.14 -10.67 15.10
C LEU A 306 19.71 -12.09 15.09
N SER A 307 18.97 -13.10 14.59
CA SER A 307 19.42 -14.50 14.59
C SER A 307 20.47 -14.84 13.50
N CYS A 308 21.11 -13.85 12.91
CA CYS A 308 22.14 -14.02 11.88
C CYS A 308 23.21 -12.91 11.99
N PRO A 309 24.53 -13.24 11.91
CA PRO A 309 25.12 -14.54 11.58
C PRO A 309 25.27 -15.48 12.78
N ASN A 310 24.84 -15.06 13.97
CA ASN A 310 24.94 -15.84 15.19
C ASN A 310 23.59 -16.11 15.84
N TYR A 311 23.44 -17.28 16.48
CA TYR A 311 22.25 -17.64 17.24
C TYR A 311 22.41 -17.34 18.73
N PHE A 312 21.30 -17.09 19.42
CA PHE A 312 21.23 -16.85 20.85
C PHE A 312 21.10 -18.16 21.64
N HIS A 313 21.54 -18.16 22.90
CA HIS A 313 21.35 -19.31 23.81
C HIS A 313 19.86 -19.56 24.08
N GLU A 314 19.10 -18.48 24.21
CA GLU A 314 17.63 -18.49 24.30
C GLU A 314 17.06 -17.16 23.80
N VAL A 315 15.81 -17.20 23.34
CA VAL A 315 14.95 -16.05 23.04
C VAL A 315 13.81 -16.02 24.05
N VAL A 316 13.82 -15.00 24.92
CA VAL A 316 12.88 -14.86 26.03
C VAL A 316 12.01 -13.62 25.82
N VAL A 317 10.70 -13.77 25.97
CA VAL A 317 9.77 -12.66 26.00
C VAL A 317 9.33 -12.40 27.43
N SER A 318 9.53 -11.19 27.94
CA SER A 318 9.03 -10.75 29.24
C SER A 318 7.81 -9.86 29.07
N ILE A 319 6.76 -10.15 29.85
CA ILE A 319 5.49 -9.44 29.80
C ILE A 319 5.29 -8.69 31.12
N ASP A 320 5.13 -7.38 31.05
CA ASP A 320 4.63 -6.57 32.16
C ASP A 320 3.11 -6.75 32.28
N CYS A 321 2.66 -7.28 33.42
CA CYS A 321 1.26 -7.62 33.69
C CYS A 321 0.38 -6.40 34.00
N ARG A 322 0.90 -5.17 33.91
CA ARG A 322 0.09 -3.95 34.04
C ARG A 322 -0.86 -3.80 32.85
N GLU A 323 -2.12 -3.45 33.13
CA GLU A 323 -3.17 -3.29 32.10
C GLU A 323 -3.60 -1.84 31.85
N CYS A 324 -3.34 -0.90 32.77
CA CYS A 324 -3.76 0.50 32.65
C CYS A 324 -2.80 1.49 33.32
N ASP A 325 -3.02 2.79 33.07
CA ASP A 325 -2.28 3.92 33.68
C ASP A 325 -0.78 3.95 33.35
N PHE A 326 -0.44 3.61 32.10
CA PHE A 326 0.93 3.62 31.63
C PHE A 326 1.42 5.07 31.49
N VAL A 327 2.71 5.32 31.81
CA VAL A 327 3.35 6.66 31.75
C VAL A 327 3.11 7.39 30.44
N ARG A 328 2.97 6.64 29.34
CA ARG A 328 2.74 7.18 28.01
C ARG A 328 1.79 6.29 27.20
N GLN A 329 0.61 6.08 27.77
CA GLN A 329 -0.44 5.27 27.16
C GLN A 329 -0.80 5.76 25.75
N TYR A 330 -0.62 4.90 24.74
CA TYR A 330 -0.94 5.21 23.34
C TYR A 330 -2.19 4.49 22.82
N THR A 331 -2.72 3.52 23.57
CA THR A 331 -3.98 2.83 23.29
C THR A 331 -4.80 2.62 24.57
N ALA A 332 -6.11 2.78 24.48
CA ALA A 332 -7.05 2.42 25.54
C ALA A 332 -7.46 0.94 25.47
N GLU A 333 -7.11 0.24 24.39
CA GLU A 333 -7.56 -1.12 24.06
C GLU A 333 -6.47 -2.18 24.34
N GLY A 334 -5.54 -1.90 25.25
CA GLY A 334 -4.51 -2.88 25.63
C GLY A 334 -5.14 -4.13 26.28
N ASN A 335 -4.65 -5.32 25.95
CA ASN A 335 -5.17 -6.59 26.45
C ASN A 335 -4.04 -7.58 26.78
N LEU A 336 -3.88 -7.89 28.08
CA LEU A 336 -2.84 -8.81 28.56
C LEU A 336 -3.07 -10.25 28.09
N ASN A 337 -4.31 -10.73 28.08
CA ASN A 337 -4.63 -12.11 27.69
C ASN A 337 -4.31 -12.36 26.21
N ASP A 338 -4.59 -11.38 25.36
CA ASP A 338 -4.28 -11.48 23.92
C ASP A 338 -2.76 -11.49 23.69
N VAL A 339 -1.99 -10.66 24.42
CA VAL A 339 -0.51 -10.68 24.38
C VAL A 339 0.03 -12.04 24.82
N ILE A 340 -0.52 -12.64 25.88
CA ILE A 340 -0.14 -13.99 26.32
C ILE A 340 -0.48 -15.02 25.24
N ALA A 341 -1.67 -14.96 24.64
CA ALA A 341 -2.06 -15.89 23.58
C ALA A 341 -1.16 -15.80 22.34
N ILE A 342 -0.79 -14.58 21.92
CA ILE A 342 0.12 -14.34 20.80
C ILE A 342 1.53 -14.87 21.11
N THR A 343 2.06 -14.60 22.31
CA THR A 343 3.40 -15.07 22.68
C THR A 343 3.45 -16.60 22.84
N GLU A 344 2.38 -17.21 23.33
CA GLU A 344 2.22 -18.67 23.38
C GLU A 344 2.18 -19.30 21.98
N LYS A 345 1.46 -18.68 21.03
CA LYS A 345 1.49 -19.07 19.61
C LYS A 345 2.93 -19.03 19.07
N LEU A 346 3.65 -17.94 19.30
CA LEU A 346 5.05 -17.78 18.85
C LEU A 346 5.99 -18.82 19.47
N ARG A 347 5.77 -19.21 20.74
CA ARG A 347 6.52 -20.29 21.39
C ARG A 347 6.25 -21.64 20.73
N ASN A 348 4.98 -21.94 20.45
CA ASN A 348 4.59 -23.21 19.81
C ASN A 348 5.14 -23.32 18.37
N GLU A 349 5.22 -22.20 17.65
CA GLU A 349 5.84 -22.12 16.32
C GLU A 349 7.37 -22.16 16.38
N GLY A 350 7.98 -22.00 17.56
CA GLY A 350 9.43 -22.01 17.73
C GLY A 350 10.13 -20.70 17.37
N VAL A 351 9.39 -19.59 17.31
CA VAL A 351 9.97 -18.24 17.11
C VAL A 351 10.67 -17.76 18.39
N ILE A 352 10.14 -18.15 19.56
CA ILE A 352 10.71 -17.86 20.88
C ILE A 352 10.82 -19.13 21.71
N ASP A 353 11.73 -19.16 22.69
CA ASP A 353 11.94 -20.34 23.52
C ASP A 353 11.10 -20.31 24.79
N ARG A 354 10.95 -19.13 25.42
CA ARG A 354 10.28 -19.02 26.72
C ARG A 354 9.62 -17.67 26.95
N ILE A 355 8.62 -17.68 27.85
CA ILE A 355 7.88 -16.49 28.29
C ILE A 355 8.12 -16.31 29.80
N VAL A 356 8.35 -15.08 30.23
CA VAL A 356 8.51 -14.69 31.64
C VAL A 356 7.39 -13.72 32.00
N LEU A 357 6.42 -14.20 32.77
CA LEU A 357 5.35 -13.39 33.35
C LEU A 357 5.81 -12.85 34.71
N PHE A 358 5.68 -11.54 34.91
CA PHE A 358 6.07 -10.94 36.18
C PHE A 358 5.06 -11.26 37.30
N ASP A 359 5.52 -11.91 38.37
CA ASP A 359 4.77 -12.11 39.60
C ASP A 359 4.95 -10.91 40.55
N ALA A 360 3.88 -10.11 40.72
CA ALA A 360 3.90 -8.93 41.56
C ALA A 360 4.23 -9.23 43.04
N ASN A 361 4.00 -10.47 43.51
CA ASN A 361 4.37 -10.86 44.88
C ASN A 361 5.89 -10.90 45.09
N GLN A 362 6.68 -10.97 44.02
CA GLN A 362 8.15 -10.95 44.07
C GLN A 362 8.72 -9.54 44.18
N ALA A 363 7.91 -8.48 44.01
CA ALA A 363 8.38 -7.10 43.93
C ALA A 363 9.26 -6.69 45.13
N GLU A 364 8.81 -7.00 46.35
CA GLU A 364 9.55 -6.69 47.58
C GLU A 364 10.90 -7.40 47.65
N ALA A 365 10.94 -8.69 47.32
CA ALA A 365 12.16 -9.46 47.32
C ALA A 365 13.15 -8.98 46.25
N ILE A 366 12.66 -8.61 45.07
CA ILE A 366 13.48 -8.02 43.98
C ILE A 366 14.05 -6.67 44.40
N ASN A 367 13.20 -5.76 44.90
CA ASN A 367 13.63 -4.43 45.32
C ASN A 367 14.67 -4.52 46.46
N GLN A 368 14.50 -5.48 47.37
CA GLN A 368 15.47 -5.73 48.42
C GLN A 368 16.82 -6.22 47.85
N ARG A 369 16.81 -7.17 46.90
CA ARG A 369 18.05 -7.67 46.26
C ARG A 369 18.77 -6.61 45.42
N TRP A 370 18.02 -5.75 44.74
CA TRP A 370 18.58 -4.81 43.78
C TRP A 370 18.95 -3.45 44.35
N PHE A 371 18.21 -2.97 45.35
CA PHE A 371 18.40 -1.63 45.92
C PHE A 371 18.61 -1.63 47.44
N GLY A 372 18.47 -2.79 48.10
CA GLY A 372 18.50 -2.86 49.56
C GLY A 372 17.26 -2.25 50.22
N ILE A 373 16.14 -2.14 49.49
CA ILE A 373 14.90 -1.50 49.93
C ILE A 373 13.75 -2.49 49.89
N ALA A 374 13.09 -2.70 51.02
CA ALA A 374 11.87 -3.51 51.11
C ALA A 374 10.65 -2.65 50.75
N THR A 375 10.17 -2.77 49.51
CA THR A 375 8.92 -2.13 49.05
C THR A 375 8.22 -3.01 48.02
N LYS A 376 6.88 -3.06 48.09
CA LYS A 376 6.03 -3.81 47.15
C LYS A 376 5.75 -3.05 45.85
N GLU A 377 6.20 -1.80 45.74
CA GLU A 377 6.01 -0.98 44.55
C GLU A 377 6.78 -1.55 43.36
N THR A 378 6.08 -1.68 42.23
CA THR A 378 6.61 -2.28 41.00
C THR A 378 7.15 -1.24 40.00
N HIS A 379 6.84 0.03 40.25
CA HIS A 379 7.12 1.17 39.38
C HIS A 379 7.77 2.34 40.15
N SER A 380 8.44 3.23 39.43
CA SER A 380 8.99 4.48 40.00
C SER A 380 7.89 5.51 40.32
N ILE A 381 8.27 6.59 41.00
CA ILE A 381 7.44 7.80 41.18
C ILE A 381 6.92 8.41 39.86
N LYS A 382 7.63 8.17 38.74
CA LYS A 382 7.23 8.61 37.40
C LYS A 382 6.39 7.55 36.67
N GLY A 383 6.02 6.46 37.34
CA GLY A 383 5.24 5.36 36.78
C GLY A 383 6.01 4.42 35.84
N VAL A 384 7.34 4.56 35.72
CA VAL A 384 8.18 3.69 34.85
C VAL A 384 8.35 2.31 35.48
N PRO A 385 8.19 1.19 34.75
CA PRO A 385 8.38 -0.17 35.26
C PRO A 385 9.80 -0.41 35.79
N ILE A 386 9.89 -1.07 36.94
CA ILE A 386 11.17 -1.46 37.56
C ILE A 386 11.19 -2.97 37.82
N ALA A 387 10.30 -3.45 38.69
CA ALA A 387 10.38 -4.81 39.22
C ALA A 387 10.20 -5.89 38.13
N SER A 388 9.32 -5.64 37.16
CA SER A 388 9.10 -6.54 36.00
C SER A 388 10.37 -6.76 35.18
N GLN A 389 11.11 -5.69 34.89
CA GLN A 389 12.36 -5.77 34.11
C GLN A 389 13.47 -6.46 34.89
N LEU A 390 13.62 -6.15 36.18
CA LEU A 390 14.63 -6.78 37.03
C LEU A 390 14.36 -8.27 37.25
N TYR A 391 13.08 -8.64 37.40
CA TYR A 391 12.64 -10.04 37.42
C TYR A 391 13.05 -10.78 36.15
N ALA A 392 12.84 -10.16 34.97
CA ALA A 392 13.22 -10.74 33.70
C ALA A 392 14.73 -10.99 33.60
N PHE A 393 15.56 -10.03 34.05
CA PHE A 393 17.03 -10.21 34.08
C PHE A 393 17.46 -11.38 34.97
N GLU A 394 16.81 -11.59 36.13
CA GLU A 394 17.11 -12.71 37.02
C GLU A 394 16.78 -14.07 36.37
N ASN A 395 15.76 -14.12 35.51
CA ASN A 395 15.27 -15.33 34.86
C ASN A 395 16.01 -15.74 33.58
N CYS A 396 16.78 -14.86 32.94
CA CYS A 396 17.62 -15.22 31.78
C CYS A 396 18.73 -16.21 32.17
N GLU A 397 19.03 -17.20 31.34
CA GLU A 397 20.07 -18.21 31.56
C GLU A 397 21.47 -17.80 31.07
N GLY A 398 21.55 -16.86 30.13
CA GLY A 398 22.79 -16.40 29.53
C GLY A 398 23.72 -15.68 30.49
N ASP A 399 25.02 -15.77 30.22
CA ASP A 399 26.06 -15.00 30.90
C ASP A 399 25.95 -13.50 30.57
N TYR A 400 25.41 -13.21 29.38
CA TYR A 400 25.10 -11.87 28.90
C TYR A 400 23.62 -11.79 28.49
N ILE A 401 23.05 -10.59 28.59
CA ILE A 401 21.66 -10.32 28.24
C ILE A 401 21.62 -9.19 27.20
N LEU A 402 21.18 -9.49 25.99
CA LEU A 402 20.80 -8.47 25.01
C LEU A 402 19.32 -8.17 25.22
N GLN A 403 19.00 -7.04 25.85
CA GLN A 403 17.63 -6.66 26.19
C GLN A 403 17.11 -5.57 25.24
N MET A 404 15.83 -5.63 24.89
CA MET A 404 15.17 -4.58 24.12
C MET A 404 13.66 -4.46 24.36
N ASP A 405 13.11 -3.30 24.00
CA ASP A 405 11.66 -3.11 23.89
C ASP A 405 11.14 -3.80 22.63
N SER A 406 9.90 -4.29 22.65
CA SER A 406 9.32 -5.00 21.50
C SER A 406 9.10 -4.11 20.27
N ASP A 407 9.09 -2.79 20.43
CA ASP A 407 8.79 -1.82 19.38
C ASP A 407 10.02 -1.23 18.67
N VAL A 408 11.22 -1.77 18.93
CA VAL A 408 12.43 -1.36 18.21
C VAL A 408 12.37 -1.80 16.75
N MET A 409 12.78 -0.91 15.85
CA MET A 409 12.89 -1.15 14.42
C MET A 409 14.37 -1.34 14.05
N ILE A 410 14.75 -2.57 13.74
CA ILE A 410 16.15 -2.97 13.51
C ILE A 410 16.45 -3.00 12.02
N GLY A 411 17.49 -2.25 11.61
CA GLY A 411 18.00 -2.25 10.25
C GLY A 411 19.32 -3.02 10.14
N ARG A 412 19.47 -3.78 9.05
CA ARG A 412 20.68 -4.55 8.72
C ARG A 412 21.03 -4.32 7.25
N SER A 413 22.15 -3.65 6.97
CA SER A 413 22.69 -3.56 5.61
C SER A 413 23.56 -4.78 5.24
N ASP A 414 24.03 -5.52 6.25
CA ASP A 414 24.82 -6.74 6.09
C ASP A 414 24.44 -7.78 7.16
N TYR A 415 23.79 -8.86 6.73
CA TYR A 415 23.45 -10.01 7.59
C TYR A 415 24.66 -10.88 7.97
N GLY A 416 25.83 -10.68 7.34
CA GLY A 416 27.09 -11.32 7.71
C GLY A 416 27.85 -10.61 8.82
N HIS A 417 27.49 -9.37 9.15
CA HIS A 417 28.11 -8.61 10.23
C HIS A 417 27.76 -9.18 11.61
N SER A 418 28.79 -9.58 12.37
CA SER A 418 28.64 -10.15 13.72
C SER A 418 28.61 -9.07 14.80
N PHE A 419 27.54 -8.26 14.80
CA PHE A 419 27.33 -7.17 15.76
C PHE A 419 27.46 -7.60 17.23
N MET A 420 27.09 -8.85 17.55
CA MET A 420 27.22 -9.40 18.90
C MET A 420 28.66 -9.59 19.33
N ASN A 421 29.53 -10.09 18.44
CA ASN A 421 30.93 -10.27 18.79
C ASN A 421 31.62 -8.91 18.99
N ASP A 422 31.25 -7.89 18.22
CA ASP A 422 31.77 -6.52 18.43
C ASP A 422 31.46 -6.02 19.84
N MET A 423 30.20 -6.13 20.28
CA MET A 423 29.80 -5.69 21.63
C MET A 423 30.39 -6.55 22.75
N LEU A 424 30.51 -7.86 22.55
CA LEU A 424 31.11 -8.78 23.53
C LEU A 424 32.60 -8.50 23.70
N ASN A 425 33.33 -8.22 22.63
CA ASN A 425 34.76 -7.91 22.68
C ASN A 425 35.04 -6.69 23.57
N GLU A 426 34.17 -5.67 23.53
CA GLU A 426 34.32 -4.48 24.38
C GLU A 426 34.12 -4.81 25.87
N LEU A 427 33.10 -5.59 26.21
CA LEU A 427 32.87 -6.06 27.58
C LEU A 427 34.04 -6.90 28.09
N GLU A 428 34.62 -7.73 27.24
CA GLU A 428 35.78 -8.57 27.60
C GLU A 428 37.07 -7.77 27.74
N SER A 429 37.29 -6.78 26.89
CA SER A 429 38.51 -5.96 26.88
C SER A 429 38.63 -5.03 28.09
N ASN A 430 37.50 -4.67 28.70
CA ASN A 430 37.47 -3.72 29.81
C ASN A 430 36.53 -4.20 30.93
N GLU A 431 37.12 -4.57 32.08
CA GLU A 431 36.41 -5.05 33.26
C GLU A 431 35.48 -4.01 33.91
N LYS A 432 35.65 -2.72 33.59
CA LYS A 432 34.81 -1.63 34.08
C LYS A 432 33.56 -1.40 33.24
N VAL A 433 33.45 -1.99 32.04
CA VAL A 433 32.25 -1.85 31.20
C VAL A 433 31.18 -2.82 31.71
N ILE A 434 30.00 -2.32 32.07
CA ILE A 434 28.86 -3.16 32.49
C ILE A 434 27.91 -3.42 31.32
N SER A 435 27.75 -2.44 30.44
CA SER A 435 26.83 -2.53 29.31
C SER A 435 27.30 -1.79 28.07
N VAL A 436 26.85 -2.26 26.91
CA VAL A 436 27.10 -1.67 25.59
C VAL A 436 25.75 -1.37 24.95
N GLY A 437 25.49 -0.10 24.62
CA GLY A 437 24.29 0.28 23.86
C GLY A 437 24.38 -0.18 22.42
N PHE A 438 23.27 -0.67 21.86
CA PHE A 438 23.21 -1.02 20.44
C PHE A 438 23.35 0.22 19.57
N ASN A 439 23.90 0.05 18.36
CA ASN A 439 24.20 1.18 17.49
C ASN A 439 22.91 1.83 16.92
N ILE A 440 23.00 3.10 16.57
CA ILE A 440 21.93 3.86 15.90
C ILE A 440 22.35 4.13 14.44
N PRO A 441 21.46 4.60 13.55
CA PRO A 441 21.83 4.96 12.19
C PRO A 441 22.95 6.01 12.18
N VAL A 442 24.08 5.69 11.55
CA VAL A 442 25.26 6.57 11.44
C VAL A 442 25.85 6.48 10.03
N SER A 443 26.41 7.58 9.53
CA SER A 443 27.02 7.63 8.18
C SER A 443 28.30 6.79 8.08
N GLN A 444 29.04 6.68 9.18
CA GLN A 444 30.26 5.90 9.32
C GLN A 444 30.28 5.14 10.65
N SER A 445 30.96 4.00 10.67
CA SER A 445 31.16 3.23 11.90
C SER A 445 31.92 4.05 12.93
N ASN A 446 31.50 3.99 14.18
CA ASN A 446 32.13 4.73 15.27
C ASN A 446 32.87 3.76 16.20
N PRO A 447 34.11 4.08 16.61
CA PRO A 447 34.74 3.41 17.74
C PRO A 447 33.83 3.48 18.97
N TYR A 448 33.92 2.48 19.86
CA TYR A 448 33.21 2.55 21.12
C TYR A 448 33.78 3.66 22.02
N PHE A 449 32.91 4.35 22.75
CA PHE A 449 33.23 5.52 23.57
C PHE A 449 32.32 5.63 24.79
N GLY A 450 32.68 6.51 25.73
CA GLY A 450 32.00 6.68 27.02
C GLY A 450 32.62 5.89 28.17
N PHE A 451 33.94 5.70 28.16
CA PHE A 451 34.66 4.97 29.21
C PHE A 451 34.91 5.80 30.48
N GLU A 452 34.79 7.12 30.40
CA GLU A 452 35.11 8.06 31.48
C GLU A 452 33.85 8.51 32.24
N GLU A 453 34.01 8.97 33.48
CA GLU A 453 32.95 9.56 34.32
C GLU A 453 31.67 8.73 34.49
N GLY A 454 31.80 7.40 34.47
CA GLY A 454 30.65 6.49 34.55
C GLY A 454 29.93 6.25 33.23
N GLY A 455 30.37 6.91 32.15
CA GLY A 455 29.87 6.71 30.80
C GLY A 455 28.42 7.16 30.59
N PHE A 456 27.73 6.45 29.70
CA PHE A 456 26.33 6.71 29.38
C PHE A 456 25.39 6.09 30.41
N VAL A 457 24.17 6.64 30.47
CA VAL A 457 23.03 5.89 31.04
C VAL A 457 22.92 4.56 30.30
N PRO A 458 22.80 3.41 31.02
CA PRO A 458 22.60 2.12 30.38
C PRO A 458 21.45 2.18 29.36
N GLU A 459 21.67 1.65 28.15
CA GLU A 459 20.66 1.73 27.10
C GLU A 459 19.48 0.80 27.42
N VAL A 460 18.31 1.40 27.60
CA VAL A 460 17.11 0.72 28.07
C VAL A 460 16.26 0.17 26.94
N ARG A 461 16.41 0.69 25.71
CA ARG A 461 15.62 0.26 24.55
C ARG A 461 16.28 -0.87 23.78
N MET A 462 17.60 -0.91 23.73
CA MET A 462 18.38 -1.98 23.10
C MET A 462 19.83 -1.96 23.59
N GLY A 463 20.19 -2.87 24.50
CA GLY A 463 21.53 -2.88 25.11
C GLY A 463 21.98 -4.27 25.56
N LEU A 464 23.28 -4.53 25.47
CA LEU A 464 23.94 -5.75 25.95
C LEU A 464 24.52 -5.53 27.34
N PHE A 465 24.28 -6.48 28.26
CA PHE A 465 24.72 -6.42 29.65
C PHE A 465 25.54 -7.65 30.03
N ASP A 466 26.63 -7.45 30.77
CA ASP A 466 27.30 -8.53 31.50
C ASP A 466 26.49 -8.82 32.78
N LYS A 467 25.84 -9.98 32.83
CA LYS A 467 24.93 -10.35 33.92
C LYS A 467 25.67 -10.48 35.25
N LYS A 468 26.88 -11.05 35.24
CA LYS A 468 27.67 -11.27 36.44
C LYS A 468 28.12 -9.95 37.06
N ARG A 469 28.63 -9.01 36.24
CA ARG A 469 28.99 -7.66 36.70
C ARG A 469 27.77 -6.92 37.20
N MET A 470 26.70 -6.87 36.40
CA MET A 470 25.47 -6.18 36.77
C MET A 470 24.89 -6.69 38.11
N PHE A 471 24.95 -7.99 38.38
CA PHE A 471 24.40 -8.56 39.61
C PHE A 471 25.33 -8.43 40.81
N GLY A 472 26.65 -8.48 40.60
CA GLY A 472 27.65 -8.37 41.64
C GLY A 472 27.82 -6.96 42.21
N LEU A 473 27.38 -5.93 41.48
CA LEU A 473 27.45 -4.53 41.90
C LEU A 473 26.23 -4.05 42.70
N ARG A 474 25.23 -4.92 42.89
CA ARG A 474 24.06 -4.64 43.75
C ARG A 474 24.50 -4.60 45.23
N PRO A 475 23.80 -3.84 46.10
CA PRO A 475 22.64 -3.03 45.80
C PRO A 475 22.99 -1.67 45.16
N TYR A 476 22.20 -1.24 44.19
CA TYR A 476 22.31 0.08 43.57
C TYR A 476 21.62 1.17 44.43
N PRO A 477 22.11 2.43 44.40
CA PRO A 477 21.53 3.51 45.19
C PRO A 477 20.11 3.83 44.72
N ASN A 478 19.16 3.82 45.64
CA ASN A 478 17.80 4.30 45.43
C ASN A 478 17.20 4.76 46.77
N SER A 479 16.01 5.36 46.74
CA SER A 479 15.24 5.75 47.93
C SER A 479 13.76 5.78 47.60
N THR A 480 12.90 5.82 48.61
CA THR A 480 11.45 5.89 48.42
C THR A 480 10.90 7.29 48.66
N ASP A 481 9.70 7.57 48.12
CA ASP A 481 8.85 8.67 48.58
C ASP A 481 8.05 8.26 49.84
N GLU A 482 7.13 9.13 50.25
CA GLU A 482 6.23 8.92 51.39
C GLU A 482 5.25 7.74 51.19
N ASN A 483 5.02 7.32 49.93
CA ASN A 483 4.15 6.22 49.57
C ASN A 483 4.93 4.91 49.30
N GLY A 484 6.24 4.88 49.57
CA GLY A 484 7.08 3.71 49.33
C GLY A 484 7.51 3.51 47.87
N LYS A 485 7.21 4.43 46.95
CA LYS A 485 7.61 4.35 45.54
C LYS A 485 9.07 4.72 45.36
N LEU A 486 9.78 3.93 44.56
CA LEU A 486 11.18 4.18 44.24
C LEU A 486 11.34 5.49 43.46
N ARG A 487 12.26 6.36 43.91
CA ARG A 487 12.52 7.65 43.29
C ARG A 487 13.25 7.52 41.96
N LEU A 488 14.21 6.60 41.88
CA LEU A 488 15.00 6.34 40.68
C LEU A 488 14.51 5.06 39.98
N THR A 489 14.63 5.04 38.65
CA THR A 489 14.53 3.82 37.86
C THR A 489 15.80 2.99 38.02
N TRP A 490 15.76 1.69 37.69
CA TRP A 490 16.92 0.81 37.84
C TRP A 490 18.16 1.30 37.08
N TYR A 491 17.98 1.85 35.86
CA TYR A 491 19.06 2.35 35.02
C TYR A 491 19.63 3.69 35.52
N ARG A 492 18.83 4.51 36.20
CA ARG A 492 19.32 5.74 36.86
C ARG A 492 20.04 5.42 38.16
N SER A 493 19.57 4.43 38.92
CA SER A 493 20.30 3.89 40.06
C SER A 493 21.66 3.31 39.65
N MET A 494 21.71 2.57 38.53
CA MET A 494 22.95 2.05 37.98
C MET A 494 23.88 3.18 37.51
N GLU A 495 23.38 4.17 36.75
CA GLU A 495 24.15 5.35 36.32
C GLU A 495 24.80 6.08 37.52
N GLN A 496 24.05 6.27 38.61
CA GLN A 496 24.57 6.92 39.79
C GLN A 496 25.70 6.11 40.44
N TYR A 497 25.55 4.78 40.50
CA TYR A 497 26.60 3.90 41.00
C TYR A 497 27.84 3.89 40.10
N GLN A 498 27.65 3.91 38.78
CA GLN A 498 28.71 3.99 37.77
C GLN A 498 29.58 5.23 37.98
N LYS A 499 28.96 6.39 38.16
CA LYS A 499 29.63 7.66 38.48
C LYS A 499 30.42 7.62 39.79
N GLN A 500 30.01 6.80 40.76
CA GLN A 500 30.69 6.67 42.05
C GLN A 500 31.87 5.69 42.03
N THR A 501 31.86 4.70 41.13
CA THR A 501 32.77 3.53 41.19
C THR A 501 33.70 3.39 39.97
N GLY A 502 33.49 4.20 38.94
CA GLY A 502 34.26 4.16 37.70
C GLY A 502 33.89 3.01 36.76
N TYR A 503 32.85 2.24 37.08
CA TYR A 503 32.22 1.38 36.07
C TYR A 503 31.44 2.22 35.07
N CYS A 504 31.30 1.77 33.83
CA CYS A 504 30.69 2.56 32.76
C CYS A 504 29.79 1.76 31.82
N SER A 505 28.90 2.47 31.12
CA SER A 505 28.18 1.95 29.95
C SER A 505 28.65 2.72 28.73
N ILE A 506 28.93 2.01 27.65
CA ILE A 506 29.52 2.59 26.45
C ILE A 506 28.57 2.52 25.26
N ARG A 507 28.87 3.30 24.22
CA ARG A 507 28.12 3.34 22.95
C ARG A 507 29.10 3.37 21.78
N GLY A 508 28.62 3.05 20.59
CA GLY A 508 29.41 2.98 19.37
C GLY A 508 29.05 1.73 18.57
N GLY A 509 29.86 1.42 17.58
CA GLY A 509 29.70 0.21 16.77
C GLY A 509 29.63 0.48 15.28
N ASP A 510 29.45 -0.60 14.54
CA ASP A 510 29.47 -0.60 13.08
C ASP A 510 28.13 -0.13 12.51
N LYS A 511 28.19 0.71 11.47
CA LYS A 511 27.00 1.26 10.81
C LYS A 511 26.10 0.20 10.15
N ARG A 512 26.60 -1.01 9.94
CA ARG A 512 25.87 -2.05 9.22
C ARG A 512 24.66 -2.61 9.96
N SER A 513 24.60 -2.41 11.27
CA SER A 513 23.48 -2.80 12.13
C SER A 513 23.08 -1.63 13.04
N PHE A 514 21.79 -1.33 13.14
CA PHE A 514 21.30 -0.25 13.98
C PHE A 514 19.85 -0.47 14.42
N TYR A 515 19.39 0.32 15.39
CA TYR A 515 17.97 0.40 15.76
C TYR A 515 17.41 1.82 15.69
N ILE A 516 16.10 1.91 15.44
CA ILE A 516 15.29 3.12 15.51
C ILE A 516 14.10 2.83 16.43
N HIS A 517 13.70 3.80 17.23
CA HIS A 517 12.57 3.69 18.15
C HIS A 517 11.42 4.63 17.71
N PRO A 518 10.19 4.13 17.55
CA PRO A 518 9.05 4.95 17.17
C PRO A 518 8.52 5.76 18.37
N GLN A 519 8.18 7.03 18.14
CA GLN A 519 7.50 7.85 19.14
C GLN A 519 6.04 7.38 19.34
N ASN A 520 5.49 7.61 20.53
CA ASN A 520 4.17 7.08 20.88
C ASN A 520 3.01 7.63 20.04
N TYR A 521 3.13 8.87 19.54
CA TYR A 521 2.11 9.41 18.64
C TYR A 521 2.05 8.66 17.29
N ARG A 522 3.13 7.97 16.88
CA ARG A 522 3.14 7.09 15.69
C ARG A 522 2.48 5.74 15.98
N LYS A 523 2.56 5.26 17.22
CA LYS A 523 2.00 3.98 17.67
C LYS A 523 0.46 3.99 17.76
N THR A 524 -0.19 5.16 17.72
CA THR A 524 -1.66 5.26 17.80
C THR A 524 -2.38 4.55 16.66
N LYS A 525 -1.72 4.36 15.52
CA LYS A 525 -2.22 3.56 14.40
C LYS A 525 -1.09 2.66 13.88
N PRO A 526 -1.22 1.32 14.00
CA PRO A 526 -0.14 0.39 13.64
C PRO A 526 0.39 0.54 12.22
N TYR A 527 -0.48 0.78 11.22
CA TYR A 527 -0.08 0.80 9.81
C TYR A 527 1.06 1.79 9.50
N SER A 528 1.09 2.96 10.16
CA SER A 528 2.06 4.01 9.84
C SER A 528 3.49 3.53 10.13
N TRP A 529 3.76 3.18 11.38
CA TRP A 529 5.12 2.80 11.79
C TRP A 529 5.49 1.38 11.35
N MET A 530 4.52 0.49 11.13
CA MET A 530 4.77 -0.84 10.57
C MET A 530 5.20 -0.81 9.10
N ASN A 531 4.69 0.14 8.32
CA ASN A 531 5.18 0.37 6.97
C ASN A 531 6.57 1.02 6.99
N ILE A 532 6.86 1.92 7.95
CA ILE A 532 8.22 2.47 8.15
C ILE A 532 9.21 1.35 8.49
N LEU A 533 8.83 0.44 9.40
CA LEU A 533 9.62 -0.73 9.76
C LEU A 533 10.01 -1.54 8.51
N ASP A 534 9.06 -1.80 7.62
CA ASP A 534 9.33 -2.51 6.36
C ASP A 534 10.40 -1.80 5.49
N ARG A 535 10.38 -0.46 5.41
CA ARG A 535 11.41 0.31 4.69
C ARG A 535 12.78 0.13 5.32
N ILE A 536 12.86 0.22 6.65
CA ILE A 536 14.09 0.04 7.42
C ILE A 536 14.70 -1.35 7.17
N GLU A 537 13.88 -2.40 7.16
CA GLU A 537 14.34 -3.76 6.89
C GLU A 537 14.86 -3.97 5.47
N GLN A 538 14.30 -3.25 4.50
CA GLN A 538 14.74 -3.26 3.11
C GLN A 538 15.99 -2.40 2.88
N GLY A 539 16.52 -1.74 3.92
CA GLY A 539 17.72 -0.91 3.86
C GLY A 539 17.47 0.53 3.40
N TYR A 540 16.21 0.95 3.30
CA TYR A 540 15.84 2.33 2.99
C TYR A 540 15.87 3.16 4.27
N ILE A 541 16.87 4.05 4.40
CA ILE A 541 17.02 4.95 5.55
C ILE A 541 17.07 6.40 5.07
N LEU A 542 16.31 7.29 5.73
CA LEU A 542 16.30 8.71 5.44
C LEU A 542 17.59 9.39 5.90
N ASP A 543 18.07 10.38 5.14
CA ASP A 543 19.20 11.21 5.58
C ASP A 543 18.92 11.90 6.93
N LYS A 544 17.66 12.35 7.13
CA LYS A 544 17.19 12.96 8.38
C LYS A 544 17.27 12.01 9.60
N GLN A 545 17.29 10.69 9.38
CA GLN A 545 17.35 9.68 10.43
C GLN A 545 18.78 9.48 10.97
N ILE A 546 19.81 9.90 10.23
CA ILE A 546 21.21 9.72 10.63
C ILE A 546 21.50 10.47 11.94
N ASN A 547 22.17 9.80 12.88
CA ASN A 547 22.48 10.24 14.24
C ASN A 547 21.26 10.41 15.16
N HIS A 548 20.07 9.96 14.74
CA HIS A 548 18.87 9.97 15.56
C HIS A 548 18.46 8.53 15.88
N PHE A 549 18.10 8.27 17.14
CA PHE A 549 17.52 6.98 17.54
C PHE A 549 16.00 7.00 17.47
N ASP A 550 15.36 8.14 17.65
CA ASP A 550 13.92 8.28 17.46
C ASP A 550 13.59 8.38 15.96
N CYS A 551 12.41 7.93 15.55
CA CYS A 551 11.99 7.92 14.14
C CYS A 551 11.79 9.36 13.61
N GLU A 552 12.64 9.79 12.68
CA GLU A 552 12.61 11.11 12.03
C GLU A 552 11.93 11.01 10.66
N GLY A 553 11.34 12.10 10.16
CA GLY A 553 10.61 12.13 8.89
C GLY A 553 9.12 11.78 9.03
N SER A 554 8.29 12.30 8.13
CA SER A 554 6.88 11.94 8.01
C SER A 554 6.71 10.53 7.41
N PHE A 555 5.51 9.97 7.51
CA PHE A 555 5.17 8.73 6.81
C PHE A 555 5.39 8.83 5.29
N PHE A 556 5.10 10.00 4.72
CA PHE A 556 5.35 10.28 3.31
C PHE A 556 6.84 10.25 2.98
N ASP A 557 7.71 10.78 3.85
CA ASP A 557 9.17 10.77 3.65
C ASP A 557 9.68 9.32 3.59
N TRP A 558 9.24 8.47 4.51
CA TRP A 558 9.62 7.04 4.55
C TRP A 558 9.06 6.23 3.39
N SER A 559 8.02 6.69 2.69
CA SER A 559 7.41 5.98 1.57
C SER A 559 8.24 6.10 0.28
N PHE A 560 9.50 5.65 0.32
CA PHE A 560 10.44 5.65 -0.80
C PHE A 560 10.95 4.23 -1.12
N PRO A 561 11.38 3.96 -2.38
CA PRO A 561 11.46 4.88 -3.53
C PRO A 561 10.09 5.24 -4.11
N LYS A 562 9.95 6.51 -4.54
CA LYS A 562 8.74 7.02 -5.23
C LYS A 562 8.76 6.63 -6.70
N ARG A 563 7.60 6.20 -7.23
CA ARG A 563 7.36 5.88 -8.63
C ARG A 563 6.91 7.09 -9.42
N ASN A 564 7.54 7.29 -10.57
CA ASN A 564 7.36 8.44 -11.46
C ASN A 564 7.26 8.04 -12.93
N GLU A 565 7.32 6.75 -13.21
CA GLU A 565 7.32 6.16 -14.55
C GLU A 565 6.01 6.47 -15.27
N LYS A 566 6.00 6.38 -16.62
CA LYS A 566 4.80 6.72 -17.42
C LYS A 566 3.60 5.86 -17.06
N MET A 567 3.85 4.62 -16.68
CA MET A 567 2.85 3.66 -16.24
C MET A 567 3.28 3.03 -14.92
N VAL A 568 2.36 2.94 -13.97
CA VAL A 568 2.60 2.32 -12.67
C VAL A 568 1.54 1.25 -12.46
N VAL A 569 1.97 0.00 -12.38
CA VAL A 569 1.10 -1.14 -12.08
C VAL A 569 0.96 -1.28 -10.57
N LEU A 570 -0.26 -1.23 -10.07
CA LEU A 570 -0.59 -1.45 -8.66
C LEU A 570 -1.19 -2.83 -8.49
N SER A 571 -0.68 -3.58 -7.51
CA SER A 571 -1.31 -4.80 -7.03
C SER A 571 -1.27 -4.87 -5.50
N CYS A 572 -2.45 -4.99 -4.90
CA CYS A 572 -2.59 -5.28 -3.47
C CYS A 572 -2.93 -6.76 -3.32
N LEU A 573 -2.15 -7.49 -2.53
CA LEU A 573 -2.23 -8.94 -2.42
C LEU A 573 -2.33 -9.38 -0.95
N ARG A 574 -2.97 -10.52 -0.74
CA ARG A 574 -3.02 -11.18 0.57
C ARG A 574 -3.20 -12.68 0.38
N ASN A 575 -2.29 -13.47 0.95
CA ASN A 575 -2.34 -14.93 0.93
C ASN A 575 -2.50 -15.53 -0.48
N VAL A 576 -1.92 -14.89 -1.49
CA VAL A 576 -1.87 -15.43 -2.86
C VAL A 576 -0.91 -16.62 -2.88
N SER A 577 -1.29 -17.71 -3.54
CA SER A 577 -0.40 -18.87 -3.71
C SER A 577 0.75 -18.56 -4.67
N ILE A 578 1.88 -19.24 -4.50
CA ILE A 578 3.05 -19.12 -5.39
C ILE A 578 2.64 -19.31 -6.86
N GLU A 579 1.76 -20.28 -7.13
CA GLU A 579 1.35 -20.63 -8.50
C GLU A 579 0.51 -19.54 -9.19
N ARG A 580 -0.37 -18.88 -8.43
CA ARG A 580 -1.18 -17.77 -8.94
C ARG A 580 -0.32 -16.53 -9.12
N PHE A 581 0.54 -16.24 -8.14
CA PHE A 581 1.47 -15.13 -8.21
C PHE A 581 2.44 -15.28 -9.38
N LEU A 582 2.93 -16.50 -9.68
CA LEU A 582 3.77 -16.76 -10.85
C LEU A 582 3.04 -16.51 -12.18
N ARG A 583 1.75 -16.85 -12.28
CA ARG A 583 0.94 -16.53 -13.46
C ARG A 583 0.80 -15.01 -13.64
N PHE A 584 0.43 -14.31 -12.56
CA PHE A 584 0.40 -12.84 -12.52
C PHE A 584 1.73 -12.25 -12.98
N TRP A 585 2.83 -12.67 -12.33
CA TRP A 585 4.18 -12.19 -12.57
C TRP A 585 4.63 -12.41 -14.02
N CYS A 586 4.50 -13.64 -14.51
CA CYS A 586 4.91 -13.98 -15.87
C CYS A 586 4.08 -13.20 -16.91
N SER A 587 2.77 -13.05 -16.70
CA SER A 587 1.90 -12.28 -17.61
C SER A 587 2.29 -10.80 -17.68
N LEU A 588 2.71 -10.23 -16.56
CA LEU A 588 3.06 -8.82 -16.43
C LEU A 588 4.47 -8.53 -16.97
N MET A 589 5.45 -9.36 -16.61
CA MET A 589 6.84 -9.14 -17.02
C MET A 589 7.06 -9.42 -18.51
N SER A 590 6.15 -10.15 -19.16
CA SER A 590 6.21 -10.47 -20.59
C SER A 590 5.59 -9.40 -21.50
N GLN A 591 5.08 -8.31 -20.94
CA GLN A 591 4.46 -7.23 -21.73
C GLN A 591 5.47 -6.55 -22.66
N ARG A 592 5.08 -6.20 -23.89
CA ARG A 592 5.97 -5.51 -24.84
C ARG A 592 6.25 -4.07 -24.45
N PHE A 593 5.29 -3.41 -23.80
CA PHE A 593 5.51 -2.11 -23.21
C PHE A 593 6.29 -2.30 -21.91
N GLN A 594 7.51 -1.77 -21.83
CA GLN A 594 8.44 -1.98 -20.71
C GLN A 594 8.68 -0.71 -19.87
N ASP A 595 8.20 0.46 -20.30
CA ASP A 595 8.29 1.73 -19.56
C ASP A 595 7.20 1.80 -18.47
N PHE A 596 7.26 0.83 -17.55
CA PHE A 596 6.37 0.72 -16.39
C PHE A 596 7.12 0.27 -15.13
N SER A 597 6.62 0.71 -13.99
CA SER A 597 7.01 0.20 -12.67
C SER A 597 5.87 -0.56 -12.00
N ILE A 598 6.20 -1.23 -10.90
CA ILE A 598 5.23 -2.00 -10.11
C ILE A 598 5.27 -1.53 -8.66
N ILE A 599 4.10 -1.31 -8.07
CA ILE A 599 3.89 -1.20 -6.63
C ILE A 599 3.14 -2.45 -6.18
N LEU A 600 3.80 -3.30 -5.41
CA LEU A 600 3.23 -4.47 -4.77
C LEU A 600 2.98 -4.13 -3.30
N TYR A 601 1.74 -4.23 -2.84
CA TYR A 601 1.40 -4.07 -1.42
C TYR A 601 0.87 -5.39 -0.86
N ASP A 602 1.64 -6.03 -0.01
CA ASP A 602 1.23 -7.22 0.74
C ASP A 602 0.48 -6.80 2.01
N ASP A 603 -0.82 -7.07 2.04
CA ASP A 603 -1.70 -6.83 3.19
C ASP A 603 -1.59 -7.95 4.23
N CYS A 604 -0.42 -8.02 4.86
CA CYS A 604 -0.14 -8.90 6.00
C CYS A 604 -0.40 -10.39 5.68
N SER A 605 0.17 -10.88 4.57
CA SER A 605 0.12 -12.31 4.24
C SER A 605 0.77 -13.16 5.33
N ASP A 606 0.09 -14.25 5.70
CA ASP A 606 0.53 -15.21 6.70
C ASP A 606 0.98 -16.54 6.08
N ASN A 607 0.89 -16.70 4.75
CA ASN A 607 1.31 -17.92 4.03
C ASN A 607 2.80 -17.94 3.64
N GLY A 608 3.54 -16.86 3.92
CA GLY A 608 4.97 -16.73 3.63
C GLY A 608 5.29 -16.30 2.20
N ILE A 609 4.31 -15.90 1.38
CA ILE A 609 4.54 -15.42 0.00
C ILE A 609 5.52 -14.25 -0.08
N GLN A 610 5.61 -13.43 0.98
CA GLN A 610 6.54 -12.31 1.07
C GLN A 610 8.00 -12.71 0.89
N TYR A 611 8.41 -13.89 1.38
CA TYR A 611 9.78 -14.38 1.16
C TYR A 611 9.99 -14.69 -0.31
N PHE A 612 9.04 -15.36 -0.96
CA PHE A 612 9.12 -15.68 -2.38
C PHE A 612 9.22 -14.41 -3.24
N ILE A 613 8.37 -13.41 -2.97
CA ILE A 613 8.37 -12.13 -3.67
C ILE A 613 9.69 -11.40 -3.46
N ASP A 614 10.18 -11.29 -2.21
CA ASP A 614 11.43 -10.60 -1.87
C ASP A 614 12.62 -11.09 -2.72
N TYR A 615 12.67 -12.39 -3.09
CA TYR A 615 13.72 -12.94 -3.96
C TYR A 615 13.41 -12.79 -5.45
N LEU A 616 12.17 -13.04 -5.86
CA LEU A 616 11.77 -12.97 -7.28
C LEU A 616 11.98 -11.57 -7.87
N ILE A 617 11.73 -10.52 -7.08
CA ILE A 617 11.81 -9.12 -7.54
C ILE A 617 13.23 -8.54 -7.52
N LYS A 618 14.22 -9.20 -6.90
CA LYS A 618 15.58 -8.65 -6.74
C LYS A 618 16.19 -8.12 -8.05
N PRO A 619 16.08 -8.84 -9.20
CA PRO A 619 16.62 -8.35 -10.47
C PRO A 619 15.95 -7.09 -11.01
N TYR A 620 14.82 -6.67 -10.42
CA TYR A 620 13.95 -5.57 -10.86
C TYR A 620 13.75 -4.52 -9.76
N SER A 621 14.62 -4.47 -8.77
CA SER A 621 14.51 -3.57 -7.60
C SER A 621 14.46 -2.08 -7.98
N ASP A 622 15.04 -1.71 -9.12
CA ASP A 622 15.01 -0.36 -9.68
C ASP A 622 13.61 0.06 -10.13
N ARG A 623 12.75 -0.89 -10.54
CA ARG A 623 11.39 -0.64 -11.07
C ARG A 623 10.26 -1.22 -10.23
N ILE A 624 10.54 -1.88 -9.11
CA ILE A 624 9.52 -2.48 -8.23
C ILE A 624 9.64 -1.95 -6.81
N THR A 625 8.53 -1.43 -6.26
CA THR A 625 8.39 -1.12 -4.84
C THR A 625 7.50 -2.17 -4.20
N PHE A 626 8.08 -3.05 -3.38
CA PHE A 626 7.34 -4.07 -2.64
C PHE A 626 7.20 -3.67 -1.17
N ILE A 627 5.96 -3.50 -0.72
CA ILE A 627 5.57 -3.03 0.61
C ILE A 627 4.98 -4.20 1.38
N LYS A 628 5.56 -4.55 2.53
CA LYS A 628 5.05 -5.59 3.43
C LYS A 628 4.24 -4.92 4.54
N GLY A 629 2.95 -4.73 4.31
CA GLY A 629 2.03 -4.21 5.30
C GLY A 629 1.88 -5.20 6.45
N ARG A 630 2.50 -4.94 7.61
CA ARG A 630 2.49 -5.85 8.78
C ARG A 630 1.26 -5.71 9.68
N THR A 631 0.23 -5.06 9.16
CA THR A 631 -1.06 -4.86 9.81
C THR A 631 -2.12 -5.04 8.75
N ARG A 632 -3.15 -5.81 9.06
CA ARG A 632 -4.27 -6.03 8.16
C ARG A 632 -5.07 -4.73 7.99
N LEU A 633 -5.32 -4.36 6.74
CA LEU A 633 -6.10 -3.20 6.34
C LEU A 633 -7.23 -3.62 5.38
N GLU A 634 -8.13 -2.68 5.08
CA GLU A 634 -9.06 -2.89 3.97
C GLU A 634 -8.32 -2.68 2.64
N LYS A 635 -8.65 -3.45 1.59
CA LYS A 635 -7.97 -3.38 0.27
C LYS A 635 -7.89 -1.94 -0.26
N LEU A 636 -8.99 -1.19 -0.17
CA LEU A 636 -9.06 0.20 -0.61
C LEU A 636 -8.10 1.12 0.16
N GLN A 637 -7.84 0.82 1.44
CA GLN A 637 -6.86 1.56 2.22
C GLN A 637 -5.44 1.25 1.75
N CYS A 638 -5.11 -0.01 1.43
CA CYS A 638 -3.82 -0.38 0.84
C CYS A 638 -3.59 0.35 -0.49
N GLU A 639 -4.60 0.36 -1.36
CA GLU A 639 -4.54 1.05 -2.66
C GLU A 639 -4.35 2.55 -2.49
N TYR A 640 -5.07 3.17 -1.55
CA TYR A 640 -4.88 4.58 -1.21
C TYR A 640 -3.47 4.86 -0.70
N LEU A 641 -2.96 4.07 0.25
CA LEU A 641 -1.62 4.25 0.79
C LEU A 641 -0.55 4.09 -0.29
N ALA A 642 -0.69 3.10 -1.18
CA ALA A 642 0.21 2.85 -2.28
C ALA A 642 0.23 4.01 -3.30
N LEU A 643 -0.93 4.45 -3.79
CA LEU A 643 -1.01 5.49 -4.80
C LEU A 643 -0.66 6.87 -4.26
N HIS A 644 -1.13 7.21 -3.05
CA HIS A 644 -0.89 8.52 -2.45
C HIS A 644 0.56 8.68 -2.00
N ASN A 645 1.16 7.63 -1.43
CA ASN A 645 2.49 7.75 -0.82
C ASN A 645 3.63 7.19 -1.66
N TYR A 646 3.42 6.26 -2.59
CA TYR A 646 4.53 5.65 -3.35
C TYR A 646 4.55 6.01 -4.83
N CYS A 647 3.55 6.72 -5.34
CA CYS A 647 3.57 7.29 -6.68
C CYS A 647 3.55 8.82 -6.58
N SER A 648 4.41 9.52 -7.32
CA SER A 648 4.55 10.98 -7.24
C SER A 648 4.20 11.70 -8.52
N ASN A 649 4.34 11.06 -9.69
CA ASN A 649 4.02 11.68 -10.96
C ASN A 649 2.48 11.70 -11.19
N PRO A 650 1.84 12.89 -11.20
CA PRO A 650 0.39 13.01 -11.37
C PRO A 650 -0.10 12.56 -12.74
N ASP A 651 0.76 12.56 -13.76
CA ASP A 651 0.40 12.16 -15.12
C ASP A 651 0.67 10.67 -15.39
N SER A 652 1.17 9.90 -14.42
CA SER A 652 1.33 8.44 -14.58
C SER A 652 -0.01 7.76 -14.87
N ILE A 653 0.01 6.78 -15.78
CA ILE A 653 -1.10 5.86 -16.02
C ILE A 653 -1.04 4.79 -14.92
N ILE A 654 -2.00 4.84 -14.01
CA ILE A 654 -2.18 3.79 -13.00
C ILE A 654 -2.90 2.61 -13.64
N VAL A 655 -2.38 1.42 -13.44
CA VAL A 655 -2.93 0.16 -13.97
C VAL A 655 -3.15 -0.80 -12.80
N MET A 656 -4.40 -1.15 -12.51
CA MET A 656 -4.70 -2.02 -11.36
C MET A 656 -4.84 -3.47 -11.80
N VAL A 657 -3.98 -4.35 -11.28
CA VAL A 657 -3.99 -5.79 -11.58
C VAL A 657 -3.96 -6.55 -10.26
N ASP A 658 -4.96 -7.41 -10.03
CA ASP A 658 -4.99 -8.23 -8.82
C ASP A 658 -3.96 -9.37 -8.93
N ALA A 659 -3.27 -9.71 -7.83
CA ALA A 659 -2.12 -10.63 -7.86
C ALA A 659 -2.49 -12.11 -8.07
N ASP A 660 -3.78 -12.44 -7.94
CA ASP A 660 -4.36 -13.73 -8.30
C ASP A 660 -4.92 -13.77 -9.73
N ASP A 661 -4.89 -12.65 -10.47
CA ASP A 661 -5.32 -12.54 -11.86
C ASP A 661 -4.13 -12.55 -12.84
N ALA A 662 -4.38 -12.23 -14.12
CA ALA A 662 -3.33 -12.06 -15.12
C ALA A 662 -3.75 -11.17 -16.30
N LEU A 663 -2.77 -10.59 -16.99
CA LEU A 663 -2.98 -9.95 -18.29
C LEU A 663 -3.02 -11.01 -19.39
N ILE A 664 -3.96 -10.89 -20.33
CA ILE A 664 -4.08 -11.83 -21.45
C ILE A 664 -3.23 -11.31 -22.62
N GLY A 665 -2.17 -12.05 -22.91
CA GLY A 665 -1.19 -11.77 -23.97
C GLY A 665 -0.24 -10.61 -23.67
N LYS A 666 0.76 -10.42 -24.52
CA LYS A 666 1.90 -9.50 -24.30
C LYS A 666 1.67 -8.03 -24.68
N ASP A 667 0.55 -7.71 -25.32
CA ASP A 667 0.27 -6.36 -25.83
C ASP A 667 -0.71 -5.56 -24.96
N ALA A 668 -1.22 -6.12 -23.86
CA ALA A 668 -2.26 -5.48 -23.03
C ALA A 668 -1.85 -4.08 -22.52
N LEU A 669 -0.63 -3.94 -21.97
CA LEU A 669 -0.13 -2.63 -21.53
C LEU A 669 0.18 -1.69 -22.69
N TYR A 670 0.64 -2.23 -23.82
CA TYR A 670 0.90 -1.43 -25.02
C TYR A 670 -0.41 -0.88 -25.61
N ASP A 671 -1.47 -1.67 -25.62
CA ASP A 671 -2.79 -1.27 -26.05
C ASP A 671 -3.36 -0.17 -25.16
N VAL A 672 -3.22 -0.29 -23.83
CA VAL A 672 -3.55 0.79 -22.89
C VAL A 672 -2.74 2.04 -23.25
N TYR A 673 -1.41 1.95 -23.30
CA TYR A 673 -0.55 3.09 -23.58
C TYR A 673 -0.93 3.82 -24.87
N LYS A 674 -1.24 3.09 -25.96
CA LYS A 674 -1.68 3.70 -27.23
C LYS A 674 -2.92 4.58 -27.06
N LYS A 675 -3.92 4.15 -26.29
CA LYS A 675 -5.14 4.94 -26.06
C LYS A 675 -4.82 6.27 -25.36
N TYR A 676 -3.99 6.22 -24.32
CA TYR A 676 -3.57 7.41 -23.57
C TYR A 676 -2.67 8.35 -24.39
N ALA A 677 -1.72 7.79 -25.13
CA ALA A 677 -0.71 8.57 -25.85
C ALA A 677 -1.24 9.17 -27.16
N MET A 678 -2.11 8.45 -27.88
CA MET A 678 -2.56 8.86 -29.21
C MET A 678 -3.92 9.54 -29.21
N TRP A 679 -4.83 9.16 -28.29
CA TRP A 679 -6.24 9.58 -28.33
C TRP A 679 -6.62 10.54 -27.20
N GLY A 680 -5.67 10.92 -26.33
CA GLY A 680 -5.93 11.83 -25.22
C GLY A 680 -6.77 11.22 -24.10
N VAL A 681 -6.91 9.90 -24.06
CA VAL A 681 -7.65 9.17 -23.01
C VAL A 681 -7.01 9.42 -21.65
N ASP A 682 -7.86 9.61 -20.63
CA ASP A 682 -7.44 9.81 -19.24
C ASP A 682 -7.96 8.71 -18.28
N THR A 683 -8.89 7.87 -18.73
CA THR A 683 -9.33 6.65 -18.04
C THR A 683 -9.78 5.56 -19.02
N THR A 684 -9.52 4.29 -18.71
CA THR A 684 -10.06 3.16 -19.47
C THR A 684 -10.74 2.13 -18.57
N CYS A 685 -11.86 1.59 -19.05
CA CYS A 685 -12.47 0.36 -18.54
C CYS A 685 -12.13 -0.82 -19.46
N GLY A 686 -11.56 -1.88 -18.92
CA GLY A 686 -11.18 -3.05 -19.71
C GLY A 686 -12.33 -3.99 -20.06
N ARG A 687 -11.98 -5.09 -20.75
CA ARG A 687 -12.86 -6.24 -20.94
C ARG A 687 -12.25 -7.47 -20.29
N VAL A 688 -13.06 -8.21 -19.53
CA VAL A 688 -12.62 -9.36 -18.74
C VAL A 688 -13.05 -10.69 -19.33
N HIS A 689 -12.17 -11.69 -19.26
CA HIS A 689 -12.56 -13.09 -19.25
C HIS A 689 -12.81 -13.51 -17.81
N GLN A 690 -14.03 -13.93 -17.49
CA GLN A 690 -14.39 -14.37 -16.13
C GLN A 690 -14.29 -15.89 -16.06
N THR A 691 -13.45 -16.44 -15.18
CA THR A 691 -13.27 -17.90 -15.11
C THR A 691 -14.52 -18.66 -14.67
N TYR A 692 -15.42 -17.98 -13.97
CA TYR A 692 -16.63 -18.58 -13.42
C TYR A 692 -17.88 -18.43 -14.32
N ARG A 693 -17.82 -17.64 -15.40
CA ARG A 693 -18.98 -17.36 -16.24
C ARG A 693 -18.56 -17.08 -17.69
N ILE A 694 -19.34 -17.59 -18.64
CA ILE A 694 -19.14 -17.33 -20.06
C ILE A 694 -20.47 -16.99 -20.74
N GLN A 695 -20.43 -16.11 -21.76
CA GLN A 695 -21.60 -15.70 -22.55
C GLN A 695 -21.18 -15.44 -24.01
N PRO A 696 -22.11 -15.60 -24.98
CA PRO A 696 -21.81 -15.44 -26.41
C PRO A 696 -21.51 -14.00 -26.82
N HIS A 697 -22.01 -13.03 -26.06
CA HIS A 697 -21.75 -11.60 -26.25
C HIS A 697 -21.21 -10.99 -24.97
N TYR A 698 -20.38 -9.96 -25.11
CA TYR A 698 -19.86 -9.23 -23.96
C TYR A 698 -21.00 -8.58 -23.15
N ARG A 699 -21.10 -8.96 -21.88
CA ARG A 699 -22.25 -8.66 -21.00
C ARG A 699 -22.30 -7.23 -20.46
N TYR A 700 -21.15 -6.55 -20.42
CA TYR A 700 -20.96 -5.37 -19.58
C TYR A 700 -20.53 -4.15 -20.41
N PRO A 701 -21.38 -3.63 -21.32
CA PRO A 701 -21.11 -2.36 -21.95
C PRO A 701 -21.03 -1.26 -20.88
N VAL A 702 -20.07 -0.36 -21.01
CA VAL A 702 -19.86 0.72 -20.05
C VAL A 702 -20.79 1.89 -20.35
N ASP A 703 -21.43 2.43 -19.31
CA ASP A 703 -22.20 3.68 -19.37
C ASP A 703 -21.37 4.80 -18.75
N PHE A 704 -20.65 5.54 -19.60
CA PHE A 704 -19.85 6.70 -19.18
C PHE A 704 -20.70 7.93 -18.87
N MET A 705 -21.97 7.97 -19.33
CA MET A 705 -22.84 9.12 -19.16
C MET A 705 -23.52 9.11 -17.78
N ASP A 706 -23.88 7.91 -17.30
CA ASP A 706 -24.50 7.70 -16.00
C ASP A 706 -23.76 6.62 -15.17
N PRO A 707 -22.49 6.89 -14.78
CA PRO A 707 -21.68 5.92 -14.03
C PRO A 707 -22.25 5.60 -12.64
N ARG A 708 -23.21 6.40 -12.14
CA ARG A 708 -23.88 6.13 -10.86
C ARG A 708 -25.06 5.17 -10.98
N LYS A 709 -25.64 5.01 -12.17
CA LYS A 709 -26.73 4.07 -12.39
C LYS A 709 -26.23 2.62 -12.30
N TYR A 710 -26.45 2.00 -11.14
CA TYR A 710 -25.95 0.67 -10.79
C TYR A 710 -24.41 0.51 -10.89
N GLY A 711 -23.68 1.64 -10.95
CA GLY A 711 -22.23 1.68 -11.18
C GLY A 711 -21.79 1.76 -12.64
N GLY A 712 -22.70 1.88 -13.61
CA GLY A 712 -22.39 2.09 -15.04
C GLY A 712 -21.47 1.06 -15.69
N ASN A 713 -21.26 -0.09 -15.05
CA ASN A 713 -20.21 -1.06 -15.37
C ASN A 713 -18.79 -0.46 -15.48
N VAL A 714 -18.49 0.69 -14.84
CA VAL A 714 -17.14 1.30 -14.93
C VAL A 714 -16.10 0.61 -14.04
N TRP A 715 -16.54 -0.30 -13.17
CA TRP A 715 -15.72 -1.04 -12.20
C TRP A 715 -14.92 -2.21 -12.81
N GLN A 716 -15.05 -2.44 -14.12
CA GLN A 716 -14.47 -3.60 -14.81
C GLN A 716 -12.93 -3.53 -14.94
N HIS A 717 -12.28 -4.67 -14.76
CA HIS A 717 -10.85 -4.83 -15.07
C HIS A 717 -10.63 -4.90 -16.60
N LEU A 718 -9.46 -4.58 -17.14
CA LEU A 718 -8.37 -3.84 -16.53
C LEU A 718 -8.76 -2.38 -16.25
N LYS A 719 -8.65 -1.95 -14.99
CA LYS A 719 -8.93 -0.57 -14.57
C LYS A 719 -7.67 0.27 -14.79
N THR A 720 -7.76 1.33 -15.58
CA THR A 720 -6.64 2.26 -15.73
C THR A 720 -7.10 3.71 -15.70
N PHE A 721 -6.28 4.61 -15.15
CA PHE A 721 -6.59 6.04 -15.06
C PHE A 721 -5.32 6.87 -14.87
N ARG A 722 -5.37 8.16 -15.22
CA ARG A 722 -4.34 9.11 -14.80
C ARG A 722 -4.35 9.29 -13.30
N LYS A 723 -3.18 9.28 -12.65
CA LYS A 723 -3.06 9.42 -11.20
C LYS A 723 -3.76 10.67 -10.65
N TYR A 724 -3.66 11.81 -11.35
CA TYR A 724 -4.32 13.05 -10.90
C TYR A 724 -5.84 12.92 -10.72
N LEU A 725 -6.51 12.01 -11.44
CA LEU A 725 -7.94 11.74 -11.25
C LEU A 725 -8.18 11.08 -9.89
N PHE A 726 -7.33 10.12 -9.51
CA PHE A 726 -7.40 9.49 -8.19
C PHE A 726 -7.08 10.47 -7.07
N ASP A 727 -6.02 11.27 -7.22
CA ASP A 727 -5.64 12.29 -6.23
C ASP A 727 -6.76 13.33 -6.03
N SER A 728 -7.59 13.56 -7.05
CA SER A 728 -8.74 14.45 -7.05
C SER A 728 -9.94 13.93 -6.24
N ILE A 729 -9.97 12.64 -5.91
CA ILE A 729 -11.04 12.07 -5.08
C ILE A 729 -10.85 12.50 -3.62
N PRO A 730 -11.85 13.12 -2.97
CA PRO A 730 -11.78 13.40 -1.54
C PRO A 730 -11.74 12.10 -0.72
N LEU A 731 -10.89 12.01 0.31
CA LEU A 731 -10.75 10.80 1.15
C LEU A 731 -12.08 10.28 1.71
N SER A 732 -13.05 11.17 1.94
CA SER A 732 -14.39 10.80 2.39
C SER A 732 -15.20 9.96 1.39
N TYR A 733 -14.78 9.85 0.13
CA TYR A 733 -15.39 8.97 -0.88
C TYR A 733 -14.92 7.52 -0.73
N PHE A 734 -13.84 7.27 0.01
CA PHE A 734 -13.33 5.93 0.31
C PHE A 734 -13.80 5.39 1.69
N MET A 735 -14.61 6.18 2.39
CA MET A 735 -15.03 5.93 3.77
C MET A 735 -16.55 6.09 3.93
N TYR A 736 -17.10 5.42 4.94
CA TYR A 736 -18.48 5.64 5.36
C TYR A 736 -18.69 7.08 5.85
N ASN A 737 -19.83 7.67 5.47
CA ASN A 737 -20.27 8.93 6.04
C ASN A 737 -20.80 8.67 7.45
N ASN A 738 -20.03 9.03 8.47
CA ASN A 738 -20.54 9.13 9.82
C ASN A 738 -20.32 10.55 10.32
N GLY A 739 -21.41 11.34 10.27
CA GLY A 739 -21.42 12.76 10.63
C GLY A 739 -21.07 13.05 12.09
N GLU A 740 -21.16 12.04 12.95
CA GLU A 740 -20.85 12.13 14.38
C GLU A 740 -19.37 11.80 14.69
N THR A 741 -18.66 11.13 13.78
CA THR A 741 -17.25 10.75 13.98
C THR A 741 -16.27 11.74 13.37
N LYS A 742 -15.23 12.08 14.12
CA LYS A 742 -14.07 12.83 13.64
C LYS A 742 -13.46 12.15 12.41
N PHE A 743 -12.84 12.94 11.53
CA PHE A 743 -12.22 12.44 10.29
C PHE A 743 -11.18 11.32 10.55
N SER A 744 -10.46 11.42 11.68
CA SER A 744 -9.49 10.43 12.17
C SER A 744 -10.09 9.08 12.60
N GLN A 745 -11.41 8.98 12.77
CA GLN A 745 -12.13 7.81 13.27
C GLN A 745 -13.08 7.20 12.23
N ARG A 746 -13.09 7.72 11.01
CA ARG A 746 -13.93 7.20 9.93
C ARG A 746 -13.46 5.82 9.50
N LYS A 747 -14.43 4.99 9.13
CA LYS A 747 -14.23 3.61 8.70
C LYS A 747 -14.12 3.54 7.17
N TRP A 748 -13.11 2.85 6.67
CA TRP A 748 -12.95 2.52 5.26
C TRP A 748 -14.03 1.56 4.77
N PHE A 749 -14.36 1.62 3.48
CA PHE A 749 -15.19 0.58 2.87
C PHE A 749 -14.46 -0.76 2.87
N GLU A 750 -15.14 -1.81 3.35
CA GLU A 750 -14.56 -3.15 3.45
C GLU A 750 -14.54 -3.91 2.11
N LYS A 751 -15.35 -3.45 1.14
CA LYS A 751 -15.52 -4.02 -0.21
C LYS A 751 -15.87 -2.94 -1.22
N CYS A 752 -15.82 -3.32 -2.50
CA CYS A 752 -16.20 -2.47 -3.64
C CYS A 752 -15.26 -1.27 -3.86
N ASP A 753 -13.96 -1.52 -3.69
CA ASP A 753 -12.85 -0.62 -4.05
C ASP A 753 -12.97 -0.13 -5.50
N ASP A 754 -13.28 -1.05 -6.41
CA ASP A 754 -13.56 -0.81 -7.82
C ASP A 754 -14.64 0.25 -8.05
N TYR A 755 -15.77 0.20 -7.33
CA TYR A 755 -16.81 1.22 -7.39
C TYR A 755 -16.35 2.54 -6.79
N ALA A 756 -15.72 2.50 -5.62
CA ALA A 756 -15.28 3.69 -4.88
C ALA A 756 -14.24 4.50 -5.66
N ILE A 757 -13.43 3.83 -6.49
CA ILE A 757 -12.41 4.45 -7.35
C ILE A 757 -13.00 4.84 -8.71
N MET A 758 -13.60 3.90 -9.45
CA MET A 758 -13.89 4.13 -10.87
C MET A 758 -15.10 5.02 -11.12
N VAL A 759 -16.12 4.99 -10.26
CA VAL A 759 -17.30 5.87 -10.41
C VAL A 759 -16.88 7.35 -10.39
N PRO A 760 -16.22 7.87 -9.33
CA PRO A 760 -15.79 9.26 -9.32
C PRO A 760 -14.74 9.60 -10.38
N ILE A 761 -13.86 8.65 -10.75
CA ILE A 761 -12.89 8.87 -11.83
C ILE A 761 -13.57 9.11 -13.18
N VAL A 762 -14.56 8.29 -13.53
CA VAL A 762 -15.31 8.46 -14.79
C VAL A 762 -16.13 9.75 -14.77
N GLU A 763 -16.67 10.14 -13.61
CA GLU A 763 -17.36 11.44 -13.47
C GLU A 763 -16.44 12.64 -13.71
N MET A 764 -15.16 12.54 -13.35
CA MET A 764 -14.16 13.60 -13.51
C MET A 764 -13.40 13.54 -14.84
N SER A 765 -13.46 12.41 -15.53
CA SER A 765 -12.74 12.17 -16.79
C SER A 765 -13.27 13.02 -17.94
N GLU A 766 -12.36 13.53 -18.76
CA GLU A 766 -12.70 14.26 -19.99
C GLU A 766 -12.82 13.33 -21.20
N SER A 767 -12.14 12.18 -21.19
CA SER A 767 -12.09 11.25 -22.32
C SER A 767 -12.03 9.78 -21.86
N PRO A 768 -13.14 9.24 -21.30
CA PRO A 768 -13.18 7.85 -20.87
C PRO A 768 -13.35 6.90 -22.06
N TYR A 769 -12.71 5.72 -21.99
CA TYR A 769 -12.75 4.73 -23.10
C TYR A 769 -12.92 3.29 -22.62
N GLN A 770 -13.74 2.49 -23.30
CA GLN A 770 -13.83 1.05 -23.05
C GLN A 770 -12.90 0.29 -24.01
N MET A 771 -12.03 -0.57 -23.48
CA MET A 771 -11.08 -1.34 -24.30
C MET A 771 -11.79 -2.24 -25.33
N ASP A 772 -11.13 -2.44 -26.47
CA ASP A 772 -11.72 -3.09 -27.64
C ASP A 772 -11.84 -4.61 -27.51
N PHE A 773 -10.95 -5.23 -26.72
CA PHE A 773 -10.78 -6.68 -26.64
C PHE A 773 -10.62 -7.15 -25.20
N ILE A 774 -10.96 -8.42 -24.95
CA ILE A 774 -10.65 -9.12 -23.70
C ILE A 774 -9.13 -9.16 -23.52
N ASN A 775 -8.65 -8.50 -22.46
CA ASN A 775 -7.24 -8.36 -22.16
C ASN A 775 -6.89 -8.70 -20.69
N TYR A 776 -7.87 -9.13 -19.92
CA TYR A 776 -7.73 -9.39 -18.49
C TYR A 776 -8.38 -10.72 -18.10
N TYR A 777 -7.63 -11.58 -17.40
CA TYR A 777 -8.08 -12.87 -16.89
C TYR A 777 -8.49 -12.71 -15.43
N TYR A 778 -9.79 -12.76 -15.17
CA TYR A 778 -10.37 -12.55 -13.85
C TYR A 778 -10.73 -13.90 -13.20
N GLU A 779 -9.91 -14.35 -12.26
CA GLU A 779 -10.17 -15.54 -11.46
C GLU A 779 -11.01 -15.20 -10.24
N ARG A 780 -12.12 -15.90 -10.06
CA ARG A 780 -12.93 -15.80 -8.84
C ARG A 780 -13.23 -17.19 -8.32
N ASP A 781 -13.13 -17.35 -7.01
CA ASP A 781 -13.60 -18.54 -6.32
C ASP A 781 -15.10 -18.73 -6.60
N TYR A 782 -15.42 -19.83 -7.30
CA TYR A 782 -16.79 -20.16 -7.68
C TYR A 782 -17.67 -20.46 -6.47
N GLU A 783 -17.13 -21.13 -5.46
CA GLU A 783 -17.87 -21.55 -4.27
C GLU A 783 -18.19 -20.35 -3.39
N ASN A 784 -17.20 -19.47 -3.21
CA ASN A 784 -17.34 -18.27 -2.38
C ASN A 784 -17.82 -17.02 -3.13
N ARG A 785 -18.35 -17.18 -4.35
CA ARG A 785 -18.74 -16.04 -5.20
C ARG A 785 -19.79 -15.13 -4.53
N ASP A 786 -20.72 -15.68 -3.76
CA ASP A 786 -21.78 -14.91 -3.11
C ASP A 786 -21.42 -14.44 -1.69
N ALA A 787 -20.20 -14.70 -1.23
CA ALA A 787 -19.72 -14.26 0.07
C ALA A 787 -19.76 -12.72 0.21
N ASN A 788 -20.17 -12.26 1.39
CA ASN A 788 -20.25 -10.84 1.77
C ASN A 788 -21.18 -9.98 0.89
N ARG A 789 -22.20 -10.59 0.27
CA ARG A 789 -23.15 -9.87 -0.60
C ARG A 789 -23.80 -8.66 0.08
N ASP A 790 -24.26 -8.81 1.32
CA ASP A 790 -24.88 -7.72 2.08
C ASP A 790 -23.92 -6.53 2.30
N ILE A 791 -22.65 -6.84 2.60
CA ILE A 791 -21.60 -5.82 2.77
C ILE A 791 -21.34 -5.11 1.44
N LYS A 792 -21.27 -5.85 0.32
CA LYS A 792 -21.09 -5.27 -1.02
C LYS A 792 -22.26 -4.36 -1.39
N GLU A 793 -23.50 -4.82 -1.23
CA GLU A 793 -24.70 -4.05 -1.52
C GLU A 793 -24.77 -2.77 -0.65
N ARG A 794 -24.39 -2.86 0.62
CA ARG A 794 -24.26 -1.71 1.51
C ARG A 794 -23.18 -0.73 1.02
N CYS A 795 -21.98 -1.21 0.70
CA CYS A 795 -20.89 -0.36 0.19
C CYS A 795 -21.31 0.36 -1.09
N ILE A 796 -21.83 -0.37 -2.08
CA ILE A 796 -22.31 0.19 -3.35
C ILE A 796 -23.36 1.28 -3.09
N LYS A 797 -24.35 1.01 -2.22
CA LYS A 797 -25.39 1.99 -1.89
C LYS A 797 -24.80 3.27 -1.32
N GLU A 798 -23.84 3.16 -0.39
CA GLU A 798 -23.20 4.31 0.24
C GLU A 798 -22.29 5.10 -0.72
N ILE A 799 -21.56 4.41 -1.61
CA ILE A 799 -20.73 5.02 -2.65
C ILE A 799 -21.59 5.81 -3.63
N LEU A 800 -22.66 5.19 -4.15
CA LEU A 800 -23.52 5.80 -5.15
C LEU A 800 -24.34 6.98 -4.59
N ARG A 801 -24.55 7.03 -3.26
CA ARG A 801 -25.19 8.15 -2.54
C ARG A 801 -24.30 9.38 -2.33
N LYS A 802 -22.98 9.27 -2.51
CA LYS A 802 -22.09 10.44 -2.43
C LYS A 802 -22.48 11.48 -3.48
N ASP A 803 -22.08 12.72 -3.29
CA ASP A 803 -22.30 13.75 -4.31
C ASP A 803 -21.54 13.40 -5.61
N LYS A 804 -22.06 13.85 -6.74
CA LYS A 804 -21.44 13.65 -8.05
C LYS A 804 -20.20 14.55 -8.19
N LEU A 805 -19.09 13.98 -8.64
CA LEU A 805 -17.92 14.76 -9.06
C LEU A 805 -18.02 15.16 -10.53
N SER A 806 -17.10 16.01 -10.97
CA SER A 806 -17.07 16.61 -12.31
C SER A 806 -15.64 17.01 -12.70
N PRO A 807 -15.36 17.28 -13.98
CA PRO A 807 -14.04 17.74 -14.41
C PRO A 807 -13.54 18.99 -13.66
N GLN A 808 -14.43 19.83 -13.12
CA GLN A 808 -14.06 20.99 -12.31
C GLN A 808 -13.43 20.63 -10.95
N ASN A 809 -13.61 19.38 -10.47
CA ASN A 809 -13.01 18.91 -9.23
C ASN A 809 -11.55 18.46 -9.40
N VAL A 810 -11.08 18.32 -10.64
CA VAL A 810 -9.72 17.86 -10.94
C VAL A 810 -8.68 18.91 -10.57
N TYR A 811 -7.63 18.50 -9.87
CA TYR A 811 -6.46 19.35 -9.60
C TYR A 811 -5.15 18.65 -9.94
N LYS A 812 -4.11 19.45 -10.19
CA LYS A 812 -2.72 19.01 -10.30
C LYS A 812 -1.89 19.69 -9.22
N LYS A 813 -1.06 18.92 -8.51
CA LYS A 813 -0.15 19.33 -7.42
C LYS A 813 -0.77 19.74 -6.09
N ARG A 814 -1.71 20.69 -6.02
CA ARG A 814 -2.31 21.15 -4.74
C ARG A 814 -3.80 21.39 -4.87
N LYS A 815 -4.56 20.90 -3.87
CA LYS A 815 -5.99 21.16 -3.72
C LYS A 815 -6.23 22.61 -3.33
N THR A 816 -7.35 23.17 -3.79
CA THR A 816 -7.86 24.46 -3.31
C THR A 816 -8.79 24.21 -2.13
N PHE A 817 -8.54 24.89 -1.01
CA PHE A 817 -9.33 24.76 0.20
C PHE A 817 -10.08 26.06 0.49
N PHE A 818 -11.37 25.92 0.79
CA PHE A 818 -12.21 27.00 1.30
C PHE A 818 -12.76 26.63 2.68
N PRO A 819 -13.04 27.61 3.55
CA PRO A 819 -13.61 27.34 4.85
C PRO A 819 -15.02 26.76 4.73
N GLN A 820 -15.34 25.78 5.57
CA GLN A 820 -16.73 25.35 5.73
C GLN A 820 -17.53 26.46 6.40
N MET A 821 -18.52 26.99 5.67
CA MET A 821 -19.33 28.13 6.13
C MET A 821 -20.33 27.76 7.24
N ASP A 822 -20.40 26.49 7.63
CA ASP A 822 -21.19 25.97 8.75
C ASP A 822 -20.32 25.52 9.94
N LYS A 823 -19.03 25.90 9.97
CA LYS A 823 -18.13 25.70 11.11
C LYS A 823 -17.31 26.97 11.42
N ILE A 824 -17.03 27.19 12.70
CA ILE A 824 -16.24 28.35 13.14
C ILE A 824 -15.33 28.02 14.33
N GLU A 825 -14.16 28.62 14.32
CA GLU A 825 -13.18 28.65 15.40
C GLU A 825 -13.09 30.04 16.01
N ILE A 826 -13.41 30.16 17.30
CA ILE A 826 -13.42 31.42 18.04
C ILE A 826 -12.26 31.45 19.03
N ASP A 827 -11.26 32.29 18.75
CA ASP A 827 -10.13 32.54 19.66
C ASP A 827 -10.55 33.55 20.74
N ILE A 828 -11.11 33.04 21.84
CA ILE A 828 -11.67 33.90 22.92
C ILE A 828 -10.60 34.56 23.80
N THR A 829 -9.36 34.03 23.78
CA THR A 829 -8.22 34.54 24.55
C THR A 829 -6.91 34.16 23.87
N PHE A 830 -5.88 34.98 23.97
CA PHE A 830 -4.50 34.60 23.59
C PHE A 830 -3.60 34.29 24.79
N ASP A 831 -4.13 34.41 26.01
CA ASP A 831 -3.46 34.08 27.26
C ASP A 831 -3.29 32.55 27.38
N CYS A 832 -2.10 32.08 27.77
CA CYS A 832 -1.78 30.65 27.80
C CYS A 832 -0.80 30.32 28.93
N ASN A 833 -1.12 29.28 29.71
CA ASN A 833 -0.30 28.78 30.81
C ASN A 833 0.76 27.74 30.39
N LEU A 834 0.65 27.16 29.18
CA LEU A 834 1.55 26.10 28.71
C LEU A 834 2.60 26.58 27.71
N LYS A 835 2.28 27.59 26.89
CA LYS A 835 3.20 28.22 25.93
C LYS A 835 3.96 27.21 25.05
N CYS A 836 3.21 26.33 24.37
CA CYS A 836 3.80 25.29 23.51
C CYS A 836 4.74 25.89 22.44
N LYS A 837 5.88 25.24 22.20
CA LYS A 837 6.91 25.70 21.23
C LYS A 837 6.36 25.87 19.80
N GLY A 838 5.55 24.92 19.34
CA GLY A 838 4.93 24.95 17.99
C GLY A 838 3.51 25.52 17.94
N CYS A 839 3.14 26.43 18.85
CA CYS A 839 1.78 27.00 18.87
C CYS A 839 1.48 27.81 17.61
N ASN A 840 0.44 27.42 16.85
CA ASN A 840 -0.02 28.11 15.63
C ASN A 840 -0.83 29.40 15.90
N ARG A 841 -0.92 29.84 17.16
CA ARG A 841 -1.36 31.17 17.59
C ARG A 841 -0.21 32.02 18.12
N SER A 842 1.01 31.48 18.11
CA SER A 842 2.22 32.12 18.65
C SER A 842 2.14 32.51 20.13
N CYS A 843 1.25 31.95 20.95
CA CYS A 843 1.09 32.35 22.35
C CYS A 843 2.37 32.17 23.21
N GLY A 844 3.30 31.31 22.79
CA GLY A 844 4.59 31.14 23.46
C GLY A 844 5.66 32.17 23.06
N LYS A 845 5.65 32.64 21.80
CA LYS A 845 6.65 33.57 21.23
C LYS A 845 6.19 35.03 21.19
N ALA A 846 4.88 35.23 21.08
CA ALA A 846 4.16 36.50 21.10
C ALA A 846 3.02 36.41 22.14
N PRO A 847 3.35 36.39 23.45
CA PRO A 847 2.34 36.30 24.50
C PRO A 847 1.42 37.54 24.50
N SER A 848 0.17 37.36 24.92
CA SER A 848 -0.79 38.45 25.02
C SER A 848 -1.87 38.15 26.06
N ARG A 849 -2.45 39.18 26.66
CA ARG A 849 -3.62 39.09 27.54
C ARG A 849 -4.93 39.50 26.85
N GLU A 850 -4.89 39.68 25.54
CA GLU A 850 -6.07 39.98 24.73
C GLU A 850 -7.13 38.90 24.84
N ARG A 851 -8.38 39.34 24.98
CA ARG A 851 -9.57 38.52 25.25
C ARG A 851 -10.77 39.12 24.53
N MET A 852 -11.69 38.28 24.10
CA MET A 852 -12.99 38.72 23.56
C MET A 852 -13.94 39.09 24.71
N GLY A 853 -14.68 40.18 24.56
CA GLY A 853 -15.73 40.56 25.50
C GLY A 853 -17.03 39.79 25.24
N LEU A 854 -17.94 39.80 26.22
CA LEU A 854 -19.28 39.22 26.04
C LEU A 854 -20.06 39.87 24.89
N GLN A 855 -19.83 41.16 24.63
CA GLN A 855 -20.48 41.88 23.54
C GLN A 855 -20.02 41.39 22.16
N ASP A 856 -18.79 40.91 22.03
CA ASP A 856 -18.29 40.34 20.77
C ASP A 856 -19.01 39.01 20.48
N ILE A 857 -19.21 38.19 21.51
CA ILE A 857 -19.97 36.94 21.41
C ILE A 857 -21.45 37.18 21.10
N LYS A 858 -22.08 38.15 21.77
CA LYS A 858 -23.47 38.51 21.49
C LYS A 858 -23.67 38.99 20.06
N ARG A 859 -22.77 39.84 19.58
CA ARG A 859 -22.78 40.29 18.18
C ARG A 859 -22.65 39.11 17.22
N PHE A 860 -21.73 38.18 17.47
CA PHE A 860 -21.59 36.96 16.67
C PHE A 860 -22.91 36.14 16.65
N VAL A 861 -23.57 35.97 17.79
CA VAL A 861 -24.86 35.25 17.89
C VAL A 861 -25.95 35.98 17.11
N GLU A 862 -26.12 37.29 17.33
CA GLU A 862 -27.11 38.12 16.63
C GLU A 862 -26.89 38.10 15.12
N GLU A 863 -25.64 38.23 14.67
CA GLU A 863 -25.29 38.14 13.24
C GLU A 863 -25.58 36.77 12.66
N SER A 864 -25.23 35.69 13.39
CA SER A 864 -25.49 34.32 12.95
C SER A 864 -26.98 34.05 12.78
N ILE A 865 -27.81 34.50 13.72
CA ILE A 865 -29.28 34.37 13.65
C ILE A 865 -29.84 35.23 12.51
N ARG A 866 -29.41 36.49 12.40
CA ARG A 866 -29.85 37.42 11.34
C ARG A 866 -29.54 36.89 9.95
N LEU A 867 -28.36 36.31 9.76
CA LEU A 867 -27.93 35.69 8.50
C LEU A 867 -28.47 34.26 8.33
N ASN A 868 -29.22 33.74 9.30
CA ASN A 868 -29.80 32.40 9.32
C ASN A 868 -28.75 31.28 9.15
N ILE A 869 -27.56 31.45 9.74
CA ILE A 869 -26.45 30.50 9.63
C ILE A 869 -26.57 29.45 10.74
N LYS A 870 -26.75 28.19 10.34
CA LYS A 870 -26.84 27.04 11.26
C LYS A 870 -25.48 26.36 11.41
N TRP A 871 -24.68 26.85 12.34
CA TRP A 871 -23.40 26.24 12.72
C TRP A 871 -23.57 24.78 13.14
N LYS A 872 -22.81 23.87 12.51
CA LYS A 872 -22.64 22.49 12.98
C LYS A 872 -21.69 22.41 14.16
N LEU A 873 -20.61 23.20 14.11
CA LEU A 873 -19.57 23.23 15.14
C LEU A 873 -19.14 24.67 15.42
N ILE A 874 -19.20 25.06 16.69
CA ILE A 874 -18.56 26.26 17.24
C ILE A 874 -17.43 25.79 18.14
N ASN A 875 -16.20 26.00 17.71
CA ASN A 875 -15.01 25.55 18.42
C ASN A 875 -14.39 26.72 19.19
N ILE A 876 -14.39 26.66 20.52
CA ILE A 876 -13.90 27.70 21.44
C ILE A 876 -12.46 27.37 21.82
N LEU A 877 -11.53 28.24 21.41
CA LEU A 877 -10.09 28.04 21.56
C LEU A 877 -9.32 29.37 21.69
N GLY A 878 -8.03 29.34 21.36
CA GLY A 878 -7.10 30.47 21.41
C GLY A 878 -5.79 30.03 22.06
N GLY A 879 -5.38 30.72 23.12
CA GLY A 879 -4.34 30.29 24.05
C GLY A 879 -4.82 29.11 24.90
N GLU A 880 -5.14 29.36 26.18
CA GLU A 880 -5.83 28.42 27.05
C GLU A 880 -7.21 28.98 27.44
N PRO A 881 -8.31 28.47 26.86
CA PRO A 881 -9.66 28.99 27.09
C PRO A 881 -10.07 29.07 28.56
N THR A 882 -9.62 28.14 29.40
CA THR A 882 -9.95 28.12 30.83
C THR A 882 -9.36 29.29 31.62
N LEU A 883 -8.44 30.06 31.04
CA LEU A 883 -7.93 31.31 31.62
C LEU A 883 -8.85 32.51 31.36
N HIS A 884 -9.85 32.38 30.47
CA HIS A 884 -10.79 33.46 30.22
C HIS A 884 -11.73 33.64 31.42
N PRO A 885 -11.77 34.81 32.08
CA PRO A 885 -12.50 35.00 33.33
C PRO A 885 -14.02 34.84 33.17
N GLN A 886 -14.53 35.09 31.95
CA GLN A 886 -15.95 34.98 31.62
C GLN A 886 -16.27 33.77 30.75
N LEU A 887 -15.44 32.70 30.77
CA LEU A 887 -15.66 31.51 29.92
C LEU A 887 -17.07 30.92 30.10
N LYS A 888 -17.54 30.77 31.35
CA LYS A 888 -18.88 30.23 31.64
C LYS A 888 -19.99 31.12 31.09
N ASP A 889 -19.81 32.44 31.14
CA ASP A 889 -20.79 33.39 30.61
C ASP A 889 -20.83 33.33 29.08
N ILE A 890 -19.67 33.21 28.42
CA ILE A 890 -19.57 33.01 26.96
C ILE A 890 -20.32 31.73 26.55
N LEU A 891 -20.04 30.61 27.23
CA LEU A 891 -20.72 29.34 26.95
C LEU A 891 -22.22 29.42 27.26
N GLY A 892 -22.60 30.16 28.31
CA GLY A 892 -23.98 30.45 28.64
C GLY A 892 -24.71 31.16 27.50
N ILE A 893 -24.14 32.24 26.96
CA ILE A 893 -24.69 32.98 25.81
C ILE A 893 -24.83 32.06 24.59
N LEU A 894 -23.79 31.30 24.26
CA LEU A 894 -23.84 30.38 23.11
C LEU A 894 -24.89 29.26 23.30
N GLN A 895 -25.08 28.77 24.52
CA GLN A 895 -26.09 27.77 24.85
C GLN A 895 -27.50 28.37 24.74
N THR A 896 -27.79 29.46 25.46
CA THR A 896 -29.16 29.95 25.62
C THR A 896 -29.61 30.83 24.46
N GLU A 897 -28.76 31.75 24.00
CA GLU A 897 -29.11 32.76 22.99
C GLU A 897 -28.96 32.22 21.56
N TYR A 898 -28.13 31.20 21.32
CA TYR A 898 -27.94 30.61 19.99
C TYR A 898 -28.45 29.16 19.89
N ALA A 899 -27.93 28.22 20.71
CA ALA A 899 -28.28 26.81 20.56
C ALA A 899 -29.76 26.54 20.89
N ASP A 900 -30.21 26.95 22.07
CA ASP A 900 -31.59 26.71 22.51
C ASP A 900 -32.61 27.56 21.73
N ALA A 901 -32.25 28.79 21.36
CA ALA A 901 -33.16 29.72 20.69
C ALA A 901 -33.24 29.52 19.16
N PHE A 902 -32.18 29.01 18.52
CA PHE A 902 -32.08 29.01 17.05
C PHE A 902 -31.58 27.69 16.44
N ASN A 903 -30.52 27.06 16.97
CA ASN A 903 -29.97 25.82 16.43
C ASN A 903 -29.60 24.79 17.50
N ASN A 904 -30.56 23.96 17.88
CA ASN A 904 -30.42 22.98 18.98
C ASN A 904 -29.37 21.90 18.70
N ASP A 905 -29.06 21.63 17.44
CA ASP A 905 -28.15 20.54 17.03
C ASP A 905 -26.68 20.98 16.96
N VAL A 906 -26.36 22.25 17.27
CA VAL A 906 -24.97 22.73 17.26
C VAL A 906 -24.12 22.03 18.31
N VAL A 907 -22.88 21.67 17.96
CA VAL A 907 -21.86 21.26 18.93
C VAL A 907 -21.01 22.48 19.30
N ILE A 908 -20.92 22.79 20.60
CA ILE A 908 -20.01 23.80 21.12
C ILE A 908 -18.82 23.07 21.74
N GLN A 909 -17.67 23.07 21.08
CA GLN A 909 -16.50 22.34 21.54
C GLN A 909 -15.50 23.28 22.21
N VAL A 910 -14.94 22.90 23.37
CA VAL A 910 -13.87 23.65 24.05
C VAL A 910 -12.55 22.90 23.89
N VAL A 911 -11.54 23.58 23.34
CA VAL A 911 -10.18 23.03 23.11
C VAL A 911 -9.23 23.56 24.18
N SER A 912 -8.99 22.75 25.23
CA SER A 912 -8.15 23.11 26.38
C SER A 912 -6.96 22.18 26.48
N ASN A 913 -5.79 22.72 26.83
CA ASN A 913 -4.59 21.92 27.08
C ASN A 913 -4.71 21.02 28.32
N ARG A 914 -5.66 21.31 29.23
CA ARG A 914 -5.93 20.54 30.46
C ARG A 914 -4.70 20.28 31.33
N TYR A 915 -3.66 21.11 31.20
CA TYR A 915 -2.35 20.92 31.82
C TYR A 915 -2.41 21.09 33.35
N THR A 916 -3.16 22.08 33.84
CA THR A 916 -3.27 22.36 35.28
C THR A 916 -4.50 21.69 35.91
N VAL A 917 -4.45 21.39 37.22
CA VAL A 917 -5.61 20.89 37.97
C VAL A 917 -6.82 21.82 37.81
N GLN A 918 -6.59 23.13 37.88
CA GLN A 918 -7.63 24.13 37.68
C GLN A 918 -8.30 24.04 36.31
N SER A 919 -7.51 23.94 35.22
CA SER A 919 -8.06 23.78 33.87
C SER A 919 -8.90 22.51 33.74
N ARG A 920 -8.45 21.39 34.35
CA ARG A 920 -9.22 20.13 34.39
C ARG A 920 -10.55 20.30 35.13
N ASN A 921 -10.55 20.94 36.30
CA ASN A 921 -11.77 21.18 37.07
C ASN A 921 -12.76 22.05 36.30
N ILE A 922 -12.31 23.14 35.68
CA ILE A 922 -13.16 24.01 34.85
C ILE A 922 -13.77 23.22 33.68
N CYS A 923 -12.97 22.39 33.00
CA CYS A 923 -13.48 21.54 31.91
C CYS A 923 -14.57 20.57 32.38
N GLU A 924 -14.49 20.04 33.60
CA GLU A 924 -15.54 19.17 34.15
C GLU A 924 -16.80 19.97 34.52
N GLU A 925 -16.66 21.18 35.05
CA GLU A 925 -17.79 22.05 35.40
C GLU A 925 -18.61 22.48 34.18
N ILE A 926 -17.96 22.84 33.07
CA ILE A 926 -18.64 23.33 31.86
C ILE A 926 -19.33 22.23 31.04
N LYS A 927 -19.13 20.95 31.38
CA LYS A 927 -19.92 19.85 30.77
C LYS A 927 -21.40 19.88 31.14
N SER A 928 -21.75 20.63 32.16
CA SER A 928 -23.15 20.82 32.58
C SER A 928 -24.01 21.50 31.51
N PHE A 929 -23.39 22.24 30.57
CA PHE A 929 -24.09 22.80 29.42
C PHE A 929 -24.42 21.71 28.39
N LYS A 930 -25.66 21.69 27.92
CA LYS A 930 -26.22 20.63 27.08
C LYS A 930 -25.44 20.40 25.77
N ASN A 931 -25.06 21.48 25.08
CA ASN A 931 -24.41 21.44 23.77
C ASN A 931 -22.88 21.49 23.86
N VAL A 932 -22.31 21.63 25.07
CA VAL A 932 -20.87 21.77 25.26
C VAL A 932 -20.17 20.41 25.33
N ARG A 933 -19.05 20.29 24.61
CA ARG A 933 -18.16 19.12 24.59
C ARG A 933 -16.71 19.55 24.81
N ILE A 934 -15.92 18.70 25.47
CA ILE A 934 -14.48 18.94 25.67
C ILE A 934 -13.69 18.12 24.65
N ASP A 935 -12.74 18.74 23.96
CA ASP A 935 -11.81 18.01 23.09
C ASP A 935 -10.67 17.37 23.90
N TYR A 936 -10.90 16.15 24.39
CA TYR A 936 -9.91 15.43 25.18
C TYR A 936 -8.60 15.14 24.45
N GLU A 937 -8.64 15.07 23.11
CA GLU A 937 -7.44 14.85 22.29
C GLU A 937 -6.50 16.05 22.25
N SER A 938 -6.92 17.20 22.79
CA SER A 938 -6.11 18.42 22.93
C SER A 938 -5.36 18.53 24.25
N SER A 939 -5.58 17.57 25.17
CA SER A 939 -4.86 17.47 26.45
C SER A 939 -3.36 17.30 26.24
N LYS A 940 -2.55 17.92 27.08
CA LYS A 940 -1.09 17.91 26.98
C LYS A 940 -0.44 17.72 28.34
N ASP A 941 0.65 16.96 28.36
CA ASP A 941 1.46 16.71 29.55
C ASP A 941 2.75 17.55 29.58
N ASP A 942 3.13 18.14 28.44
CA ASP A 942 4.26 19.06 28.31
C ASP A 942 4.00 20.15 27.25
N ASN A 943 4.96 21.05 27.07
CA ASN A 943 4.93 22.11 26.08
C ASN A 943 5.62 21.75 24.74
N GLU A 944 6.15 20.52 24.62
CA GLU A 944 6.92 20.00 23.49
C GLU A 944 6.14 18.88 22.79
N ILE A 945 5.19 19.28 21.95
CA ILE A 945 4.30 18.35 21.30
C ILE A 945 4.94 17.80 20.03
N GLY A 946 5.38 16.54 20.09
CA GLY A 946 6.18 15.89 19.05
C GLY A 946 5.55 15.75 17.65
N TYR A 947 4.25 16.03 17.48
CA TYR A 947 3.55 15.98 16.19
C TYR A 947 3.07 17.36 15.71
N PHE A 948 3.52 18.44 16.35
CA PHE A 948 3.22 19.79 15.89
C PHE A 948 3.91 20.07 14.57
N THR A 949 3.24 20.88 13.74
CA THR A 949 3.84 21.42 12.53
C THR A 949 4.68 22.64 12.91
N PRO A 950 5.90 22.82 12.37
CA PRO A 950 6.69 24.04 12.56
C PRO A 950 5.99 25.26 11.97
N PHE A 951 5.08 25.86 12.74
CA PHE A 951 4.25 26.98 12.28
C PHE A 951 5.09 28.20 11.87
N ALA A 952 6.17 28.48 12.61
CA ALA A 952 7.05 29.63 12.38
C ALA A 952 8.11 29.38 11.30
N ASP A 953 7.98 28.33 10.49
CA ASP A 953 8.78 28.10 9.27
C ASP A 953 8.04 28.68 8.06
N ALA A 954 8.19 29.99 7.81
CA ALA A 954 7.41 30.70 6.80
C ALA A 954 7.77 30.24 5.37
N PRO A 955 6.78 29.85 4.54
CA PRO A 955 7.02 29.48 3.14
C PRO A 955 7.71 30.56 2.30
N ILE A 956 7.47 31.85 2.57
CA ILE A 956 8.09 32.96 1.82
C ILE A 956 9.62 32.99 1.92
N ASP A 957 10.18 32.42 2.99
CA ASP A 957 11.63 32.34 3.19
C ASP A 957 12.26 31.14 2.46
N ASP A 958 11.44 30.24 1.89
CA ASP A 958 11.88 29.05 1.16
C ASP A 958 11.79 29.26 -0.35
N PRO A 959 12.90 29.16 -1.10
CA PRO A 959 12.89 29.33 -2.57
C PRO A 959 11.92 28.39 -3.30
N ASN A 960 11.63 27.21 -2.75
CA ASN A 960 10.72 26.24 -3.36
C ASN A 960 9.24 26.63 -3.25
N PHE A 961 8.92 27.58 -2.36
CA PHE A 961 7.54 28.02 -2.09
C PHE A 961 7.30 29.48 -2.45
N LYS A 962 8.34 30.22 -2.84
CA LYS A 962 8.26 31.66 -3.08
C LYS A 962 7.13 32.08 -4.03
N ASP A 963 6.92 31.31 -5.10
CA ASP A 963 5.96 31.61 -6.17
C ASP A 963 4.74 30.66 -6.19
N GLU A 964 4.48 29.93 -5.09
CA GLU A 964 3.30 29.08 -4.95
C GLU A 964 2.01 29.89 -4.81
N ASP A 965 0.90 29.31 -5.26
CA ASP A 965 -0.44 29.94 -5.15
C ASP A 965 -0.98 29.79 -3.72
N TYR A 966 -0.76 30.81 -2.91
CA TYR A 966 -1.17 30.85 -1.51
C TYR A 966 -2.68 30.91 -1.32
N GLN A 967 -3.44 31.34 -2.33
CA GLN A 967 -4.92 31.37 -2.29
C GLN A 967 -5.53 29.99 -2.15
N LYS A 968 -4.77 28.93 -2.46
CA LYS A 968 -5.20 27.53 -2.31
C LYS A 968 -5.30 27.06 -0.87
N ALA A 969 -4.65 27.74 0.08
CA ALA A 969 -4.66 27.41 1.51
C ALA A 969 -4.33 25.92 1.82
N CYS A 970 -4.83 25.37 2.92
CA CYS A 970 -4.68 23.97 3.32
C CYS A 970 -5.93 23.47 4.05
N TRP A 971 -5.97 22.17 4.35
CA TRP A 971 -7.08 21.47 4.99
C TRP A 971 -7.63 22.17 6.24
N VAL A 972 -6.79 22.91 6.98
CA VAL A 972 -7.18 23.64 8.21
C VAL A 972 -8.38 24.55 7.92
N ALA A 973 -8.39 25.26 6.79
CA ALA A 973 -9.54 26.10 6.41
C ALA A 973 -10.82 25.26 6.30
N SER A 974 -10.79 24.19 5.51
CA SER A 974 -11.95 23.33 5.26
C SER A 974 -12.43 22.54 6.48
N TYR A 975 -11.54 22.17 7.39
CA TYR A 975 -11.86 21.33 8.54
C TYR A 975 -12.33 22.15 9.75
N CYS A 976 -11.59 23.20 10.08
CA CYS A 976 -11.86 24.08 11.22
C CYS A 976 -12.91 25.14 10.90
N GLY A 977 -13.08 25.51 9.63
CA GLY A 977 -14.00 26.54 9.19
C GLY A 977 -13.45 27.96 9.34
N ILE A 978 -14.36 28.90 9.52
CA ILE A 978 -14.07 30.34 9.62
C ILE A 978 -13.31 30.64 10.92
N GLY A 979 -12.40 31.60 10.91
CA GLY A 979 -11.76 32.11 12.12
C GLY A 979 -12.46 33.37 12.65
N LEU A 980 -12.63 33.47 13.96
CA LEU A 980 -13.10 34.68 14.63
C LEU A 980 -12.23 34.97 15.86
N ASN A 981 -11.82 36.22 16.02
CA ASN A 981 -11.19 36.71 17.23
C ASN A 981 -11.63 38.15 17.50
N LYS A 982 -11.05 38.84 18.50
CA LYS A 982 -11.41 40.23 18.84
C LYS A 982 -11.26 41.23 17.68
N ASN A 983 -10.46 40.91 16.66
CA ASN A 983 -10.20 41.79 15.51
C ASN A 983 -11.20 41.56 14.36
N GLY A 984 -12.00 40.50 14.37
CA GLY A 984 -13.00 40.21 13.34
C GLY A 984 -12.92 38.79 12.78
N TYR A 985 -13.57 38.57 11.63
CA TYR A 985 -13.62 37.29 10.93
C TYR A 985 -12.48 37.15 9.91
N TYR A 986 -11.99 35.91 9.75
CA TYR A 986 -10.91 35.54 8.83
C TYR A 986 -11.25 34.25 8.08
N GLY A 987 -10.64 34.05 6.92
CA GLY A 987 -10.80 32.82 6.13
C GLY A 987 -10.35 31.53 6.86
N CYS A 988 -9.51 31.68 7.90
CA CYS A 988 -9.12 30.62 8.82
C CYS A 988 -8.62 31.24 10.13
N SER A 989 -8.78 30.54 11.26
CA SER A 989 -8.33 31.00 12.58
C SER A 989 -6.82 31.26 12.69
N VAL A 990 -6.00 30.51 11.94
CA VAL A 990 -4.55 30.74 11.89
C VAL A 990 -4.21 32.09 11.23
N CYS A 991 -5.01 32.54 10.26
CA CYS A 991 -4.87 33.88 9.67
C CYS A 991 -5.06 34.95 10.74
N GLY A 992 -6.10 34.81 11.59
CA GLY A 992 -6.33 35.71 12.72
C GLY A 992 -5.20 35.71 13.75
N GLY A 993 -4.60 34.53 13.99
CA GLY A 993 -3.41 34.40 14.85
C GLY A 993 -2.17 35.12 14.29
N ILE A 994 -1.95 35.07 12.98
CA ILE A 994 -0.86 35.79 12.29
C ILE A 994 -1.13 37.30 12.27
N SER A 995 -2.33 37.71 11.87
CA SER A 995 -2.79 39.12 11.86
C SER A 995 -2.57 39.80 13.21
N ARG A 996 -2.83 39.09 14.33
CA ARG A 996 -2.54 39.58 15.68
C ARG A 996 -1.06 39.91 15.88
N VAL A 997 -0.15 39.05 15.44
CA VAL A 997 1.30 39.29 15.59
C VAL A 997 1.76 40.43 14.68
N LEU A 998 1.14 40.58 13.50
CA LEU A 998 1.42 41.70 12.59
C LEU A 998 0.83 43.04 13.06
N GLY A 999 -0.18 43.02 13.92
CA GLY A 999 -0.90 44.22 14.36
C GLY A 999 -1.70 44.92 13.25
N ASP A 1000 -2.02 44.23 12.16
CA ASP A 1000 -2.65 44.84 10.97
C ASP A 1000 -4.17 45.06 11.10
N GLY A 1001 -4.84 44.29 11.96
CA GLY A 1001 -6.27 44.45 12.27
C GLY A 1001 -7.23 44.16 11.11
N GLU A 1002 -6.81 43.41 10.08
CA GLU A 1002 -7.55 43.22 8.82
C GLU A 1002 -8.76 42.26 8.89
N GLY A 1003 -9.11 41.75 10.07
CA GLY A 1003 -10.33 40.96 10.24
C GLY A 1003 -11.58 41.76 9.86
N VAL A 1004 -12.43 41.19 9.00
CA VAL A 1004 -13.69 41.83 8.60
C VAL A 1004 -14.65 41.90 9.78
N LYS A 1005 -15.44 42.98 9.87
CA LYS A 1005 -16.24 43.26 11.07
C LYS A 1005 -17.59 42.57 11.08
N SER A 1006 -18.08 42.17 9.90
CA SER A 1006 -19.31 41.39 9.79
C SER A 1006 -19.10 40.11 8.98
N LEU A 1007 -19.78 39.04 9.39
CA LEU A 1007 -19.72 37.76 8.71
C LEU A 1007 -20.18 37.83 7.24
N ALA A 1008 -21.06 38.77 6.91
CA ALA A 1008 -21.54 38.98 5.54
C ALA A 1008 -20.46 39.54 4.58
N GLU A 1009 -19.43 40.20 5.13
CA GLU A 1009 -18.31 40.76 4.36
C GLU A 1009 -17.25 39.70 4.01
N LEU A 1010 -17.30 38.53 4.65
CA LEU A 1010 -16.36 37.43 4.41
C LEU A 1010 -16.71 36.66 3.13
N THR A 1011 -16.61 37.36 2.00
CA THR A 1011 -16.83 36.82 0.65
C THR A 1011 -15.66 35.94 0.20
N GLU A 1012 -15.85 35.16 -0.87
CA GLU A 1012 -14.79 34.31 -1.45
C GLU A 1012 -13.54 35.12 -1.85
N SER A 1013 -13.72 36.35 -2.36
CA SER A 1013 -12.59 37.25 -2.71
C SER A 1013 -11.77 37.59 -1.47
N VAL A 1014 -12.42 38.02 -0.39
CA VAL A 1014 -11.78 38.37 0.87
C VAL A 1014 -11.08 37.16 1.49
N ILE A 1015 -11.70 35.97 1.40
CA ILE A 1015 -11.07 34.72 1.86
C ILE A 1015 -9.77 34.45 1.09
N LYS A 1016 -9.77 34.60 -0.25
CA LYS A 1016 -8.56 34.44 -1.07
C LYS A 1016 -7.49 35.48 -0.74
N GLU A 1017 -7.88 36.73 -0.49
CA GLU A 1017 -6.97 37.79 -0.06
C GLU A 1017 -6.32 37.48 1.29
N HIS A 1018 -7.10 37.01 2.27
CA HIS A 1018 -6.57 36.52 3.53
C HIS A 1018 -5.56 35.38 3.32
N PHE A 1019 -5.90 34.39 2.49
CA PHE A 1019 -5.00 33.26 2.22
C PHE A 1019 -3.72 33.71 1.51
N GLU A 1020 -3.82 34.56 0.49
CA GLU A 1020 -2.68 35.14 -0.20
C GLU A 1020 -1.71 35.82 0.76
N LYS A 1021 -2.24 36.62 1.70
CA LYS A 1021 -1.43 37.37 2.67
C LYS A 1021 -0.82 36.50 3.76
N TYR A 1022 -1.59 35.58 4.34
CA TYR A 1022 -1.21 34.89 5.57
C TYR A 1022 -0.65 33.49 5.35
N CYS A 1023 -1.04 32.76 4.29
CA CYS A 1023 -0.53 31.40 4.05
C CYS A 1023 0.97 31.40 3.71
N ARG A 1024 1.50 32.47 3.09
CA ARG A 1024 2.95 32.69 2.87
C ARG A 1024 3.78 32.82 4.15
N LEU A 1025 3.14 33.11 5.29
CA LEU A 1025 3.77 33.17 6.60
C LEU A 1025 3.50 31.90 7.45
N CYS A 1026 2.65 31.00 6.97
CA CYS A 1026 2.17 29.88 7.77
C CYS A 1026 2.89 28.58 7.38
N GLY A 1027 3.71 28.03 8.27
CA GLY A 1027 4.42 26.77 8.02
C GLY A 1027 3.50 25.58 7.71
N ASN A 1028 2.22 25.63 8.11
CA ASN A 1028 1.25 24.61 7.67
C ASN A 1028 1.15 24.54 6.14
N PHE A 1029 1.23 25.66 5.41
CA PHE A 1029 1.14 25.64 3.95
C PHE A 1029 2.26 24.80 3.32
N LYS A 1030 3.49 24.98 3.81
CA LYS A 1030 4.72 24.27 3.42
C LYS A 1030 4.70 22.81 3.86
N HIS A 1031 4.48 22.54 5.15
CA HIS A 1031 4.59 21.19 5.71
C HIS A 1031 3.47 20.23 5.29
N TYR A 1032 2.34 20.73 4.77
CA TYR A 1032 1.29 19.90 4.15
C TYR A 1032 1.42 19.81 2.62
N SER A 1033 2.49 20.32 1.99
CA SER A 1033 2.66 20.23 0.52
C SER A 1033 2.72 18.78 0.02
N ASN A 1034 3.36 17.90 0.80
CA ASN A 1034 3.53 16.49 0.47
C ASN A 1034 2.20 15.72 0.40
N SER A 1035 1.15 16.21 1.08
CA SER A 1035 -0.22 15.69 1.01
C SER A 1035 -1.14 16.54 0.14
N HIS A 1036 -0.58 17.33 -0.81
CA HIS A 1036 -1.34 18.25 -1.67
C HIS A 1036 -2.16 19.31 -0.89
N GLY A 1037 -1.73 19.63 0.33
CA GLY A 1037 -2.40 20.51 1.28
C GLY A 1037 -3.44 19.84 2.18
N ASP A 1038 -3.67 18.52 2.04
CA ASP A 1038 -4.68 17.76 2.77
C ASP A 1038 -4.25 17.38 4.20
N PHE A 1039 -5.19 16.92 5.01
CA PHE A 1039 -5.00 16.51 6.39
C PHE A 1039 -4.05 15.32 6.51
N LEU A 1040 -3.04 15.44 7.39
CA LEU A 1040 -2.21 14.32 7.83
C LEU A 1040 -2.57 13.90 9.25
N PRO A 1041 -2.94 12.62 9.47
CA PRO A 1041 -3.08 12.04 10.81
C PRO A 1041 -1.84 12.26 11.67
N ARG A 1042 -2.02 12.40 12.99
CA ARG A 1042 -0.89 12.62 13.94
C ARG A 1042 0.20 11.57 13.77
N CYS A 1043 -0.16 10.30 13.58
CA CYS A 1043 0.76 9.19 13.40
C CYS A 1043 1.57 9.22 12.09
N GLU A 1044 1.16 10.03 11.11
CA GLU A 1044 1.85 10.17 9.82
C GLU A 1044 2.75 11.41 9.76
N LYS A 1045 2.65 12.31 10.75
CA LYS A 1045 3.43 13.56 10.78
C LYS A 1045 4.91 13.32 11.03
N ASP A 1046 5.72 14.28 10.59
CA ASP A 1046 7.13 14.39 10.97
C ASP A 1046 7.24 14.78 12.45
N SER A 1047 8.38 14.44 13.05
CA SER A 1047 8.74 14.84 14.40
C SER A 1047 8.92 16.36 14.47
N PHE A 1048 8.27 16.99 15.44
CA PHE A 1048 8.35 18.43 15.62
C PHE A 1048 9.78 18.86 15.94
N ARG A 1049 10.29 19.80 15.15
CA ARG A 1049 11.50 20.58 15.45
C ARG A 1049 11.13 22.04 15.48
N GLU A 1050 11.62 22.75 16.49
CA GLU A 1050 11.41 24.18 16.57
C GLU A 1050 12.25 24.88 15.51
N VAL A 1051 11.56 25.45 14.52
CA VAL A 1051 12.14 26.25 13.43
C VAL A 1051 11.47 27.61 13.46
N ILE A 1052 12.27 28.67 13.46
CA ILE A 1052 11.82 30.05 13.33
C ILE A 1052 12.54 30.59 12.09
N SER A 1053 11.78 30.96 11.06
CA SER A 1053 12.37 31.47 9.82
C SER A 1053 12.75 32.96 9.96
N PRO A 1054 13.65 33.49 9.11
CA PRO A 1054 14.11 34.88 9.20
C PRO A 1054 12.97 35.92 9.21
N THR A 1055 11.88 35.66 8.50
CA THR A 1055 10.69 36.53 8.56
C THR A 1055 10.04 36.49 9.94
N TRP A 1056 9.86 35.30 10.53
CA TRP A 1056 9.29 35.18 11.87
C TRP A 1056 10.19 35.71 12.98
N GLU A 1057 11.52 35.57 12.87
CA GLU A 1057 12.46 36.18 13.81
C GLU A 1057 12.22 37.70 13.90
N ARG A 1058 12.19 38.37 12.75
CA ARG A 1058 11.91 39.81 12.67
C ARG A 1058 10.54 40.16 13.23
N LEU A 1059 9.49 39.43 12.86
CA LEU A 1059 8.13 39.71 13.33
C LEU A 1059 8.00 39.54 14.86
N TYR A 1060 8.66 38.55 15.44
CA TYR A 1060 8.67 38.37 16.89
C TYR A 1060 9.51 39.44 17.60
N GLU A 1061 10.63 39.87 17.03
CA GLU A 1061 11.41 41.01 17.55
C GLU A 1061 10.57 42.28 17.56
N GLU A 1062 9.95 42.64 16.42
CA GLU A 1062 9.10 43.82 16.28
C GLU A 1062 7.91 43.79 17.26
N TYR A 1063 7.21 42.66 17.39
CA TYR A 1063 6.11 42.50 18.33
C TYR A 1063 6.56 42.69 19.78
N ASN A 1064 7.67 42.06 20.18
CA ASN A 1064 8.18 42.15 21.55
C ASN A 1064 8.74 43.54 21.87
N HIS A 1065 9.17 44.33 20.88
CA HIS A 1065 9.55 45.73 21.06
C HIS A 1065 8.36 46.68 21.24
N GLN A 1066 7.19 46.34 20.70
CA GLN A 1066 5.97 47.17 20.82
C GLN A 1066 5.20 46.90 22.12
N GLU A 1067 5.30 45.68 22.65
CA GLU A 1067 4.59 45.23 23.88
C GLU A 1067 5.46 45.24 25.16
N GLY A 1068 6.78 45.46 25.02
CA GLY A 1068 7.72 45.63 26.14
C GLY A 1068 7.87 47.10 26.53
#